data_AF-A0A4S2GWU6-F1
#
_entry.id   AF-A0A4S2GWU6-F1
#
_cell.length_a   1.000
_cell.length_b   1.000
_cell.length_c   1.000
_cell.angle_alpha   90.00
_cell.angle_beta   90.00
_cell.angle_gamma   90.00
#
_symmetry.space_group_name_H-M   'P 1'
#
loop_
_entity.id
_entity.type
_entity.pdbx_description
1 polymer ?
#
loop_
_entity_poly.entity_id
_entity_poly.type
_entity_poly.pdbx_seq_one_letter_code
_entity_poly.pdbx_strand_id
1 'polypeptide(L)'
;MRDDAPLSIDWDGLDARKYADEREEVQKLDGQISLDREARKRAGATAVDLVERARKAKNRTGLMESFLQEFGLSNKEGLALMCLAEALLRVPDAETADKLIAEKIGSGQWAEHAWKSENWLVNASTLGLMLTGSLMEVDPDAKTDPGSYFKRLANRLGEPVIRTATRQAMRILGEQFVLGRTISAAIKRGRSWKMPKGAKPLFSFDMLGEGARTQKDAERYQQRYMDAIAVVAKNRQDGPITEVDGVSVKLSALHPQYHAEKEEEVMAVLYPRVLEQARAARAADIALCLDAEEADRLVISLKILERLSRESDLDGWNGLGLAVQAYQKRARGVLERLVRLGGETGRRFNVRLVKGAYWDTEIKHAQQMGTPDFPVWTTKSATDLNYIACAEVMLDAPEAIYPQFATHNAHTLATVRELAKKAGNDAYEFQRLHGMGEPLYNAAYEAFEMRPVRIYAPVGSHKDLLPYLVRRLLENGANTSFVHSFLDPDVPAVDVAQGPFEGAATMDRHPFIPAPPDLYGPERKNSRGLDLAIRENRKRLASEQNRFDAGAPYPCGPIVAGKVSKGGDTVTKSPADLDFAVAKLTEAGEKDIEAAFRSAAAYFDAWNASGGASRAAILRKMADSLETEMERLIAVMTRETGKTLNDGVAEVREAVDFLRYYASQAEEKFASPVRLPGPAGETNHIELKGRGIFVCISPWNFPLAIFTGQIAAALAAGNTVLAKPAEQSPLIAFEAVRLFQKAGLPEQALHLLPGDGKVGAALVKDARVRGVAFTGSTEVARIINRTLADKDGPITPLIAETGGLNGMFVDTSALREQVIDDAILSSFGSAGQRCSALRAIFLPEDTADQIVEGLKGAMDTLTLGDPADPSVDIGPVIDADARKTLEEHIERMGREAKVLHRAPLSEEMKGKGYYLAPALVELPSLDVLTDEKFGPILHVVRYKRSKLKETAERLAAKGYGLTLGVHSRLQRFFETIRDAVPAGNVYVNRNMTGAVVGVQPFGGEGLSGTGPKAGGPHYLARFASERVVTINIAAQGGDPELLNLT
;
A
#
# COMPACT_ATOMS: atom_id res chain seq x y z
N MET A 1 -12.85 36.21 -3.88
CA MET A 1 -12.32 36.03 -2.51
C MET A 1 -13.43 36.41 -1.56
N ARG A 2 -14.22 35.43 -1.09
CA ARG A 2 -15.08 35.61 0.09
C ARG A 2 -14.28 35.12 1.29
N ASP A 3 -14.34 35.87 2.38
CA ASP A 3 -13.64 35.60 3.64
C ASP A 3 -13.83 34.13 4.07
N ASP A 4 -12.74 33.37 4.13
CA ASP A 4 -12.72 32.06 4.78
C ASP A 4 -12.92 32.30 6.28
N ALA A 5 -14.14 32.13 6.77
CA ALA A 5 -14.38 32.07 8.21
C ALA A 5 -13.49 30.95 8.79
N PRO A 6 -12.60 31.24 9.76
CA PRO A 6 -11.69 30.24 10.29
C PRO A 6 -12.48 29.08 10.90
N LEU A 7 -12.09 27.84 10.59
CA LEU A 7 -12.63 26.63 11.21
C LEU A 7 -12.43 26.73 12.73
N SER A 8 -13.51 26.58 13.51
CA SER A 8 -13.45 26.72 14.97
C SER A 8 -13.14 25.41 15.68
N ILE A 9 -13.38 24.28 14.99
CA ILE A 9 -13.13 22.94 15.50
C ILE A 9 -11.71 22.53 15.10
N ASP A 10 -10.90 22.17 16.09
CA ASP A 10 -9.56 21.62 15.86
C ASP A 10 -9.67 20.17 15.35
N TRP A 11 -9.92 19.95 14.06
CA TRP A 11 -9.96 18.61 13.48
C TRP A 11 -8.60 17.92 13.44
N ASP A 12 -7.52 18.67 13.22
CA ASP A 12 -6.15 18.15 13.16
C ASP A 12 -5.76 17.47 14.50
N GLY A 13 -6.26 17.96 15.63
CA GLY A 13 -6.05 17.35 16.94
C GLY A 13 -6.59 15.92 17.09
N LEU A 14 -7.42 15.40 16.16
CA LEU A 14 -7.84 13.98 16.17
C LEU A 14 -6.65 13.05 15.95
N ASP A 15 -5.63 13.51 15.22
CA ASP A 15 -4.52 12.67 14.80
C ASP A 15 -3.59 12.28 15.96
N ALA A 16 -3.64 13.00 17.08
CA ALA A 16 -2.98 12.60 18.33
C ALA A 16 -3.41 11.20 18.81
N ARG A 17 -4.58 10.74 18.38
CA ARG A 17 -5.16 9.43 18.73
C ARG A 17 -5.22 8.46 17.55
N LYS A 18 -4.72 8.85 16.36
CA LYS A 18 -4.75 8.00 15.16
C LYS A 18 -4.07 6.66 15.43
N TYR A 19 -2.86 6.68 15.99
CA TYR A 19 -2.06 5.49 16.27
C TYR A 19 -1.90 5.23 17.78
N ALA A 20 -2.93 5.50 18.58
CA ALA A 20 -2.91 5.20 20.01
C ALA A 20 -2.70 3.70 20.25
N ASP A 21 -1.99 3.34 21.33
CA ASP A 21 -1.72 1.94 21.69
C ASP A 21 -3.05 1.19 21.87
N GLU A 22 -3.27 0.16 21.07
CA GLU A 22 -4.52 -0.60 21.11
C GLU A 22 -4.74 -1.31 22.44
N ARG A 23 -3.68 -1.85 23.07
CA ARG A 23 -3.79 -2.59 24.32
C ARG A 23 -4.30 -1.70 25.44
N GLU A 24 -3.80 -0.48 25.50
CA GLU A 24 -4.22 0.50 26.51
C GLU A 24 -5.64 1.02 26.26
N GLU A 25 -6.01 1.23 24.99
CA GLU A 25 -7.26 1.87 24.65
C GLU A 25 -8.46 0.92 24.60
N VAL A 26 -8.25 -0.34 24.20
CA VAL A 26 -9.34 -1.31 24.07
C VAL A 26 -10.00 -1.61 25.42
N GLN A 27 -9.22 -1.67 26.50
CA GLN A 27 -9.70 -1.98 27.85
C GLN A 27 -10.60 -0.86 28.43
N LYS A 28 -10.48 0.36 27.89
CA LYS A 28 -11.28 1.52 28.33
C LYS A 28 -12.66 1.55 27.67
N LEU A 29 -12.89 0.79 26.59
CA LEU A 29 -14.12 0.86 25.79
C LEU A 29 -15.37 0.43 26.58
N ASP A 30 -15.30 -0.60 27.42
CA ASP A 30 -16.48 -1.06 28.17
C ASP A 30 -16.95 -0.02 29.20
N GLY A 31 -15.99 0.65 29.85
CA GLY A 31 -16.28 1.72 30.81
C GLY A 31 -16.87 2.99 30.18
N GLN A 32 -16.82 3.09 28.85
CA GLN A 32 -17.45 4.17 28.08
C GLN A 32 -18.92 3.92 27.74
N ILE A 33 -19.45 2.73 28.07
CA ILE A 33 -20.82 2.31 27.78
C ILE A 33 -21.62 2.24 29.08
N SER A 34 -22.63 3.08 29.24
CA SER A 34 -23.33 3.20 30.52
C SER A 34 -24.59 2.32 30.66
N LEU A 35 -24.75 1.33 29.76
CA LEU A 35 -25.76 0.27 29.92
C LEU A 35 -25.44 -0.64 31.11
N ASP A 36 -26.43 -0.82 31.99
CA ASP A 36 -26.36 -1.76 33.10
C ASP A 36 -26.38 -3.23 32.65
N ARG A 37 -26.05 -4.14 33.57
CA ARG A 37 -25.97 -5.58 33.30
C ARG A 37 -27.30 -6.16 32.81
N GLU A 38 -28.43 -5.66 33.28
CA GLU A 38 -29.75 -6.20 32.92
C GLU A 38 -30.16 -5.74 31.51
N ALA A 39 -29.85 -4.51 31.13
CA ALA A 39 -30.01 -4.01 29.77
C ALA A 39 -29.14 -4.79 28.78
N ARG A 40 -27.88 -5.06 29.13
CA ARG A 40 -26.97 -5.90 28.32
C ARG A 40 -27.54 -7.31 28.12
N LYS A 41 -28.06 -7.94 29.18
CA LYS A 41 -28.73 -9.26 29.08
C LYS A 41 -29.98 -9.23 28.21
N ARG A 42 -30.84 -8.21 28.35
CA ARG A 42 -32.04 -8.05 27.51
C ARG A 42 -31.68 -7.87 26.04
N ALA A 43 -30.65 -7.09 25.74
CA ALA A 43 -30.14 -6.92 24.38
C ALA A 43 -29.67 -8.27 23.80
N GLY A 44 -28.91 -9.05 24.56
CA GLY A 44 -28.48 -10.39 24.17
C GLY A 44 -29.66 -11.34 23.89
N ALA A 45 -30.63 -11.42 24.82
CA ALA A 45 -31.82 -12.26 24.65
C ALA A 45 -32.66 -11.85 23.43
N THR A 46 -32.82 -10.54 23.21
CA THR A 46 -33.52 -10.00 22.03
C THR A 46 -32.78 -10.38 20.74
N ALA A 47 -31.44 -10.30 20.74
CA ALA A 47 -30.64 -10.65 19.58
C ALA A 47 -30.80 -12.13 19.19
N VAL A 48 -30.85 -13.04 20.19
CA VAL A 48 -31.12 -14.47 19.97
C VAL A 48 -32.51 -14.67 19.36
N ASP A 49 -33.56 -14.06 19.93
CA ASP A 49 -34.93 -14.14 19.41
C ASP A 49 -35.03 -13.64 17.96
N LEU A 50 -34.32 -12.56 17.61
CA LEU A 50 -34.26 -12.06 16.24
C LEU A 50 -33.64 -13.06 15.26
N VAL A 51 -32.54 -13.72 15.65
CA VAL A 51 -31.90 -14.78 14.83
C VAL A 51 -32.87 -15.93 14.63
N GLU A 52 -33.52 -16.40 15.71
CA GLU A 52 -34.47 -17.51 15.63
C GLU A 52 -35.70 -17.20 14.75
N ARG A 53 -36.27 -15.99 14.87
CA ARG A 53 -37.38 -15.54 14.01
C ARG A 53 -36.97 -15.46 12.55
N ALA A 54 -35.80 -14.87 12.27
CA ALA A 54 -35.30 -14.76 10.91
C ALA A 54 -35.11 -16.14 10.25
N ARG A 55 -34.65 -17.13 11.03
CA ARG A 55 -34.54 -18.53 10.58
C ARG A 55 -35.89 -19.21 10.37
N LYS A 56 -36.92 -18.88 11.14
CA LYS A 56 -38.29 -19.45 11.01
C LYS A 56 -39.08 -18.89 9.81
N ALA A 57 -38.80 -17.67 9.36
CA ALA A 57 -39.50 -17.02 8.25
C ALA A 57 -39.21 -17.63 6.85
N LYS A 58 -38.43 -18.73 6.77
CA LYS A 58 -37.79 -19.34 5.59
C LYS A 58 -38.72 -19.98 4.53
N ASN A 59 -40.00 -19.62 4.43
CA ASN A 59 -40.93 -20.19 3.42
C ASN A 59 -41.05 -19.38 2.12
N ARG A 60 -40.02 -18.63 1.72
CA ARG A 60 -39.92 -18.07 0.36
C ARG A 60 -38.60 -18.49 -0.26
N THR A 61 -38.66 -19.47 -1.16
CA THR A 61 -37.54 -19.93 -2.00
C THR A 61 -36.83 -18.74 -2.62
N GLY A 62 -35.57 -18.53 -2.26
CA GLY A 62 -34.75 -17.45 -2.78
C GLY A 62 -34.37 -17.68 -4.24
N LEU A 63 -33.98 -16.60 -4.93
CA LEU A 63 -33.43 -16.64 -6.30
C LEU A 63 -32.27 -17.64 -6.44
N MET A 64 -31.49 -17.84 -5.38
CA MET A 64 -30.41 -18.81 -5.33
C MET A 64 -30.90 -20.26 -5.34
N GLU A 65 -31.88 -20.60 -4.50
CA GLU A 65 -32.44 -21.95 -4.43
C GLU A 65 -33.16 -22.33 -5.72
N SER A 66 -33.81 -21.35 -6.36
CA SER A 66 -34.36 -21.50 -7.72
C SER A 66 -33.27 -21.75 -8.78
N PHE A 67 -32.13 -21.05 -8.68
CA PHE A 67 -31.00 -21.24 -9.59
C PHE A 67 -30.35 -22.62 -9.40
N LEU A 68 -30.14 -23.05 -8.15
CA LEU A 68 -29.61 -24.38 -7.84
C LEU A 68 -30.52 -25.49 -8.38
N GLN A 69 -31.83 -25.33 -8.24
CA GLN A 69 -32.82 -26.27 -8.79
C GLN A 69 -32.85 -26.28 -10.33
N GLU A 70 -32.77 -25.11 -10.98
CA GLU A 70 -32.78 -24.98 -12.44
C GLU A 70 -31.64 -25.75 -13.11
N PHE A 71 -30.45 -25.75 -12.49
CA PHE A 71 -29.25 -26.41 -13.02
C PHE A 71 -28.89 -27.74 -12.35
N GLY A 72 -29.74 -28.26 -11.45
CA GLY A 72 -29.48 -29.52 -10.72
C GLY A 72 -28.19 -29.50 -9.89
N LEU A 73 -27.88 -28.32 -9.32
CA LEU A 73 -26.66 -28.05 -8.56
C LEU A 73 -26.91 -28.27 -7.07
N SER A 74 -25.97 -28.91 -6.40
CA SER A 74 -25.90 -28.85 -4.94
C SER A 74 -25.49 -27.45 -4.46
N ASN A 75 -25.77 -27.11 -3.21
CA ASN A 75 -25.33 -25.83 -2.60
C ASN A 75 -23.82 -25.59 -2.75
N LYS A 76 -23.02 -26.66 -2.67
CA LYS A 76 -21.55 -26.60 -2.82
C LYS A 76 -21.14 -26.26 -4.26
N GLU A 77 -21.80 -26.86 -5.26
CA GLU A 77 -21.50 -26.62 -6.68
C GLU A 77 -21.97 -25.23 -7.13
N GLY A 78 -23.11 -24.76 -6.60
CA GLY A 78 -23.58 -23.39 -6.86
C GLY A 78 -22.65 -22.32 -6.31
N LEU A 79 -22.11 -22.51 -5.09
CA LEU A 79 -21.12 -21.58 -4.52
C LEU A 79 -19.85 -21.51 -5.38
N ALA A 80 -19.37 -22.66 -5.84
CA ALA A 80 -18.22 -22.77 -6.72
C ALA A 80 -18.43 -22.05 -8.07
N LEU A 81 -19.62 -22.22 -8.67
CA LEU A 81 -20.08 -21.50 -9.87
C LEU A 81 -20.20 -20.00 -9.65
N MET A 82 -20.61 -19.55 -8.47
CA MET A 82 -20.69 -18.13 -8.14
C MET A 82 -19.31 -17.49 -8.01
N CYS A 83 -18.34 -18.17 -7.39
CA CYS A 83 -16.95 -17.70 -7.36
C CYS A 83 -16.39 -17.56 -8.78
N LEU A 84 -16.74 -18.48 -9.69
CA LEU A 84 -16.37 -18.38 -11.10
C LEU A 84 -17.10 -17.21 -11.80
N ALA A 85 -18.41 -17.04 -11.58
CA ALA A 85 -19.21 -15.94 -12.13
C ALA A 85 -18.67 -14.57 -11.70
N GLU A 86 -18.26 -14.46 -10.45
CA GLU A 86 -17.63 -13.30 -9.85
C GLU A 86 -16.29 -12.96 -10.53
N ALA A 87 -15.44 -13.96 -10.70
CA ALA A 87 -14.16 -13.81 -11.40
C ALA A 87 -14.34 -13.44 -12.88
N LEU A 88 -15.46 -13.81 -13.51
CA LEU A 88 -15.77 -13.51 -14.91
C LEU A 88 -16.45 -12.17 -15.14
N LEU A 89 -17.28 -11.71 -14.19
CA LEU A 89 -17.84 -10.35 -14.21
C LEU A 89 -16.73 -9.31 -14.37
N ARG A 90 -15.57 -9.63 -13.81
CA ARG A 90 -14.33 -8.86 -13.78
C ARG A 90 -13.56 -8.79 -15.12
N VAL A 91 -13.98 -9.52 -16.16
CA VAL A 91 -13.30 -9.57 -17.46
C VAL A 91 -14.18 -8.93 -18.54
N PRO A 92 -13.70 -7.89 -19.25
CA PRO A 92 -14.53 -7.10 -20.17
C PRO A 92 -14.80 -7.80 -21.51
N ASP A 93 -13.99 -8.80 -21.89
CA ASP A 93 -14.11 -9.48 -23.18
C ASP A 93 -14.32 -11.00 -23.05
N ALA A 94 -15.04 -11.55 -24.02
CA ALA A 94 -15.47 -12.95 -24.00
C ALA A 94 -14.31 -13.95 -24.13
N GLU A 95 -13.23 -13.60 -24.85
CA GLU A 95 -12.10 -14.52 -25.07
C GLU A 95 -11.29 -14.71 -23.78
N THR A 96 -10.98 -13.62 -23.06
CA THR A 96 -10.29 -13.67 -21.76
C THR A 96 -11.18 -14.30 -20.70
N ALA A 97 -12.50 -14.06 -20.76
CA ALA A 97 -13.46 -14.72 -19.88
C ALA A 97 -13.48 -16.24 -20.13
N ASP A 98 -13.49 -16.67 -21.40
CA ASP A 98 -13.41 -18.08 -21.77
C ASP A 98 -12.06 -18.69 -21.35
N LYS A 99 -10.94 -17.97 -21.44
CA LYS A 99 -9.63 -18.43 -20.91
C LYS A 99 -9.63 -18.57 -19.39
N LEU A 100 -10.27 -17.65 -18.66
CA LEU A 100 -10.42 -17.75 -17.21
C LEU A 100 -11.31 -18.95 -16.83
N ILE A 101 -12.42 -19.17 -17.54
CA ILE A 101 -13.26 -20.37 -17.43
C ILE A 101 -12.41 -21.61 -17.66
N ALA A 102 -11.65 -21.67 -18.75
CA ALA A 102 -10.80 -22.82 -19.09
C ALA A 102 -9.65 -23.03 -18.09
N GLU A 103 -9.08 -21.99 -17.51
CA GLU A 103 -8.07 -22.09 -16.45
C GLU A 103 -8.67 -22.66 -15.16
N LYS A 104 -9.87 -22.20 -14.78
CA LYS A 104 -10.54 -22.65 -13.55
C LYS A 104 -11.24 -24.01 -13.69
N ILE A 105 -11.67 -24.40 -14.90
CA ILE A 105 -12.41 -25.64 -15.17
C ILE A 105 -11.52 -26.72 -15.80
N GLY A 106 -10.65 -26.35 -16.74
CA GLY A 106 -10.04 -27.27 -17.73
C GLY A 106 -8.61 -27.72 -17.47
N SER A 107 -7.94 -27.28 -16.40
CA SER A 107 -6.57 -27.72 -16.11
C SER A 107 -6.54 -29.14 -15.55
N GLY A 108 -6.71 -30.17 -16.37
CA GLY A 108 -6.55 -31.59 -15.99
C GLY A 108 -5.16 -32.00 -15.44
N GLN A 109 -4.38 -31.09 -14.83
CA GLN A 109 -3.03 -31.22 -14.28
C GLN A 109 -2.95 -30.66 -12.84
N TRP A 110 -3.89 -31.00 -11.96
CA TRP A 110 -3.82 -30.58 -10.55
C TRP A 110 -2.72 -31.29 -9.75
N ALA A 111 -2.17 -32.39 -10.26
CA ALA A 111 -1.20 -33.22 -9.55
C ALA A 111 0.28 -32.82 -9.75
N GLU A 112 0.63 -31.97 -10.73
CA GLU A 112 2.04 -31.75 -11.09
C GLU A 112 2.75 -30.62 -10.32
N HIS A 113 2.03 -29.86 -9.49
CA HIS A 113 2.62 -28.78 -8.66
C HIS A 113 2.29 -28.86 -7.17
N ALA A 114 1.78 -30.00 -6.68
CA ALA A 114 1.38 -30.15 -5.28
C ALA A 114 2.53 -30.40 -4.27
N TRP A 115 3.78 -30.60 -4.69
CA TRP A 115 4.84 -31.08 -3.78
C TRP A 115 6.26 -30.54 -4.01
N LYS A 116 6.47 -29.22 -4.13
CA LYS A 116 7.83 -28.63 -4.12
C LYS A 116 8.01 -27.33 -3.34
N SER A 117 7.15 -27.02 -2.36
CA SER A 117 7.40 -25.91 -1.44
C SER A 117 6.99 -26.26 -0.02
N GLU A 118 7.93 -26.22 0.92
CA GLU A 118 7.73 -26.50 2.36
C GLU A 118 6.94 -25.41 3.11
N ASN A 119 6.34 -24.43 2.41
CA ASN A 119 5.67 -23.29 3.04
C ASN A 119 4.18 -23.26 2.71
N TRP A 120 3.35 -23.63 3.69
CA TRP A 120 1.89 -23.72 3.62
C TRP A 120 1.18 -22.38 3.31
N LEU A 121 1.87 -21.25 3.49
CA LEU A 121 1.38 -19.89 3.23
C LEU A 121 1.24 -19.53 1.73
N VAL A 122 1.95 -20.23 0.83
CA VAL A 122 1.96 -19.90 -0.61
C VAL A 122 0.70 -20.41 -1.33
N ASN A 123 0.01 -21.39 -0.77
CA ASN A 123 -1.20 -21.98 -1.36
C ASN A 123 -2.50 -21.26 -0.95
N ALA A 124 -2.42 -20.26 -0.07
CA ALA A 124 -3.59 -19.54 0.46
C ALA A 124 -4.16 -18.47 -0.48
N SER A 125 -3.34 -17.89 -1.38
CA SER A 125 -3.74 -16.76 -2.24
C SER A 125 -4.71 -17.14 -3.35
N THR A 126 -4.65 -18.39 -3.84
CA THR A 126 -5.57 -18.91 -4.87
C THR A 126 -6.98 -19.14 -4.30
N LEU A 127 -7.12 -19.09 -2.97
CA LEU A 127 -8.30 -19.47 -2.20
C LEU A 127 -8.78 -18.34 -1.25
N GLY A 128 -8.44 -17.07 -1.52
CA GLY A 128 -8.69 -15.95 -0.60
C GLY A 128 -10.14 -15.73 -0.13
N LEU A 129 -11.13 -16.37 -0.77
CA LEU A 129 -12.54 -16.39 -0.32
C LEU A 129 -12.96 -17.70 0.39
N MET A 130 -12.19 -18.78 0.26
CA MET A 130 -12.46 -20.09 0.90
C MET A 130 -11.82 -20.22 2.28
N LEU A 131 -10.85 -19.37 2.63
CA LEU A 131 -10.12 -19.43 3.91
C LEU A 131 -10.76 -18.63 5.06
N THR A 132 -11.78 -17.81 4.80
CA THR A 132 -12.46 -17.00 5.84
C THR A 132 -13.77 -17.61 6.34
N GLY A 133 -14.18 -18.77 5.82
CA GLY A 133 -15.39 -19.49 6.24
C GLY A 133 -15.08 -20.73 7.06
N SER A 134 -14.75 -20.57 8.34
CA SER A 134 -14.86 -21.69 9.28
C SER A 134 -16.34 -22.04 9.51
N LEU A 135 -16.66 -23.33 9.34
CA LEU A 135 -17.96 -24.01 9.56
C LEU A 135 -18.92 -24.10 8.35
N MET A 136 -18.46 -24.72 7.28
CA MET A 136 -19.05 -25.95 6.73
C MET A 136 -17.94 -26.76 6.07
N GLU A 137 -18.00 -28.08 6.15
CA GLU A 137 -17.12 -28.96 5.38
C GLU A 137 -17.41 -28.78 3.89
N VAL A 138 -16.66 -27.89 3.25
CA VAL A 138 -16.27 -28.09 1.85
C VAL A 138 -15.84 -29.55 1.75
N ASP A 139 -16.35 -30.26 0.75
CA ASP A 139 -15.95 -31.64 0.48
C ASP A 139 -14.42 -31.74 0.66
N PRO A 140 -13.89 -32.67 1.49
CA PRO A 140 -12.46 -32.79 1.73
C PRO A 140 -11.67 -32.74 0.42
N ASP A 141 -12.24 -33.32 -0.64
CA ASP A 141 -11.68 -33.30 -1.99
C ASP A 141 -11.62 -31.91 -2.63
N ALA A 142 -12.58 -31.01 -2.37
CA ALA A 142 -12.55 -29.64 -2.89
C ALA A 142 -11.63 -28.70 -2.07
N LYS A 143 -11.27 -29.11 -0.85
CA LYS A 143 -10.24 -28.44 -0.02
C LYS A 143 -8.83 -28.91 -0.34
N THR A 144 -8.66 -30.19 -0.68
CA THR A 144 -7.35 -30.80 -0.96
C THR A 144 -7.00 -30.83 -2.46
N ASP A 145 -8.00 -30.96 -3.34
CA ASP A 145 -7.87 -30.97 -4.81
C ASP A 145 -9.12 -30.37 -5.49
N PRO A 146 -9.31 -29.02 -5.42
CA PRO A 146 -10.42 -28.33 -6.06
C PRO A 146 -10.59 -28.66 -7.55
N GLY A 147 -9.54 -29.11 -8.21
CA GLY A 147 -9.56 -29.52 -9.61
C GLY A 147 -10.24 -30.79 -9.91
N SER A 148 -9.98 -31.82 -9.10
CA SER A 148 -10.74 -33.06 -9.19
C SER A 148 -12.24 -32.80 -9.01
N TYR A 149 -12.61 -31.84 -8.16
CA TYR A 149 -13.98 -31.45 -7.90
C TYR A 149 -14.61 -30.73 -9.10
N PHE A 150 -13.98 -29.67 -9.62
CA PHE A 150 -14.46 -28.99 -10.83
C PHE A 150 -14.42 -29.87 -12.08
N LYS A 151 -13.47 -30.80 -12.18
CA LYS A 151 -13.40 -31.82 -13.24
C LYS A 151 -14.55 -32.82 -13.15
N ARG A 152 -14.93 -33.27 -11.94
CA ARG A 152 -16.13 -34.10 -11.73
C ARG A 152 -17.41 -33.34 -12.07
N LEU A 153 -17.50 -32.07 -11.69
CA LEU A 153 -18.61 -31.18 -12.05
C LEU A 153 -18.71 -30.98 -13.58
N ALA A 154 -17.58 -30.72 -14.24
CA ALA A 154 -17.48 -30.56 -15.69
C ALA A 154 -17.79 -31.86 -16.45
N ASN A 155 -17.36 -33.01 -15.92
CA ASN A 155 -17.70 -34.31 -16.47
C ASN A 155 -19.17 -34.68 -16.28
N ARG A 156 -19.82 -34.20 -15.20
CA ARG A 156 -21.24 -34.46 -14.88
C ARG A 156 -22.19 -33.58 -15.68
N LEU A 157 -21.87 -32.29 -15.80
CA LEU A 157 -22.76 -31.28 -16.39
C LEU A 157 -22.36 -30.87 -17.82
N GLY A 158 -21.09 -31.04 -18.20
CA GLY A 158 -20.52 -30.54 -19.44
C GLY A 158 -20.13 -29.05 -19.36
N GLU A 159 -19.02 -28.68 -20.01
CA GLU A 159 -18.53 -27.29 -20.07
C GLU A 159 -19.60 -26.28 -20.56
N PRO A 160 -20.44 -26.58 -21.57
CA PRO A 160 -21.49 -25.64 -22.02
C PRO A 160 -22.54 -25.32 -20.96
N VAL A 161 -22.88 -26.28 -20.10
CA VAL A 161 -23.86 -26.09 -19.01
C VAL A 161 -23.26 -25.26 -17.90
N ILE A 162 -22.01 -25.53 -17.50
CA ILE A 162 -21.29 -24.70 -16.52
C ILE A 162 -21.18 -23.27 -17.02
N ARG A 163 -20.85 -23.07 -18.31
CA ARG A 163 -20.79 -21.74 -18.93
C ARG A 163 -22.13 -21.01 -18.86
N THR A 164 -23.22 -21.70 -19.16
CA THR A 164 -24.58 -21.14 -19.12
C THR A 164 -25.03 -20.81 -17.69
N ALA A 165 -24.81 -21.73 -16.75
CA ALA A 165 -25.09 -21.54 -15.34
C ALA A 165 -24.29 -20.37 -14.76
N THR A 166 -23.01 -20.24 -15.14
CA THR A 166 -22.15 -19.15 -14.71
C THR A 166 -22.66 -17.80 -15.23
N ARG A 167 -23.02 -17.69 -16.52
CA ARG A 167 -23.61 -16.44 -17.07
C ARG A 167 -24.94 -16.08 -16.41
N GLN A 168 -25.77 -17.07 -16.10
CA GLN A 168 -27.02 -16.84 -15.38
C GLN A 168 -26.75 -16.36 -13.94
N ALA A 169 -25.78 -16.96 -13.25
CA ALA A 169 -25.32 -16.52 -11.93
C ALA A 169 -24.79 -15.08 -11.96
N MET A 170 -24.05 -14.68 -13.00
CA MET A 170 -23.60 -13.29 -13.19
C MET A 170 -24.78 -12.31 -13.29
N ARG A 171 -25.84 -12.68 -14.01
CA ARG A 171 -27.05 -11.86 -14.13
C ARG A 171 -27.77 -11.71 -12.79
N ILE A 172 -27.90 -12.82 -12.05
CA ILE A 172 -28.51 -12.85 -10.72
C ILE A 172 -27.71 -11.98 -9.74
N LEU A 173 -26.38 -12.13 -9.72
CA LEU A 173 -25.47 -11.32 -8.92
C LEU A 173 -25.60 -9.82 -9.25
N GLY A 174 -25.62 -9.46 -10.52
CA GLY A 174 -25.80 -8.06 -10.95
C GLY A 174 -27.12 -7.44 -10.49
N GLU A 175 -28.22 -8.21 -10.52
CA GLU A 175 -29.55 -7.74 -10.10
C GLU A 175 -29.78 -7.73 -8.58
N GLN A 176 -28.99 -8.52 -7.83
CA GLN A 176 -29.09 -8.63 -6.37
C GLN A 176 -28.27 -7.56 -5.64
N PHE A 177 -27.13 -7.14 -6.19
CA PHE A 177 -26.25 -6.15 -5.56
C PHE A 177 -26.46 -4.71 -6.04
N VAL A 178 -27.15 -4.52 -7.16
CA VAL A 178 -27.52 -3.20 -7.68
C VAL A 178 -29.05 -3.09 -7.75
N LEU A 179 -29.59 -2.04 -7.14
CA LEU A 179 -31.04 -1.83 -7.15
C LEU A 179 -31.52 -1.51 -8.57
N GLY A 180 -30.76 -0.72 -9.34
CA GLY A 180 -31.04 -0.47 -10.75
C GLY A 180 -29.83 0.10 -11.50
N ARG A 181 -29.81 -0.09 -12.82
CA ARG A 181 -28.73 0.43 -13.69
C ARG A 181 -28.72 1.96 -13.77
N THR A 182 -29.87 2.58 -13.57
CA THR A 182 -30.06 4.03 -13.52
C THR A 182 -30.87 4.40 -12.28
N ILE A 183 -30.74 5.64 -11.82
CA ILE A 183 -31.44 6.14 -10.65
C ILE A 183 -32.97 6.04 -10.80
N SER A 184 -33.51 6.35 -11.98
CA SER A 184 -34.95 6.22 -12.26
C SER A 184 -35.44 4.77 -12.18
N ALA A 185 -34.65 3.81 -12.67
CA ALA A 185 -34.98 2.39 -12.55
C ALA A 185 -34.90 1.91 -11.10
N ALA A 186 -33.90 2.39 -10.34
CA ALA A 186 -33.73 2.07 -8.94
C ALA A 186 -34.91 2.57 -8.09
N ILE A 187 -35.34 3.82 -8.28
CA ILE A 187 -36.53 4.38 -7.62
C ILE A 187 -37.78 3.58 -7.99
N LYS A 188 -38.02 3.32 -9.28
CA LYS A 188 -39.20 2.55 -9.73
C LYS A 188 -39.25 1.17 -9.10
N ARG A 189 -38.12 0.45 -9.05
CA ARG A 189 -38.02 -0.88 -8.42
C ARG A 189 -38.19 -0.78 -6.91
N GLY A 190 -37.57 0.20 -6.26
CA GLY A 190 -37.67 0.39 -4.81
C GLY A 190 -39.08 0.73 -4.35
N ARG A 191 -39.83 1.53 -5.12
CA ARG A 191 -41.23 1.90 -4.82
C ARG A 191 -42.22 0.74 -4.92
N SER A 192 -41.91 -0.31 -5.69
CA SER A 192 -42.79 -1.48 -5.78
C SER A 192 -42.62 -2.46 -4.59
N TRP A 193 -41.69 -2.19 -3.68
CA TRP A 193 -41.40 -3.06 -2.55
C TRP A 193 -42.48 -2.97 -1.48
N LYS A 194 -42.94 -4.14 -1.03
CA LYS A 194 -43.84 -4.28 0.12
C LYS A 194 -42.99 -4.53 1.37
N MET A 195 -42.80 -3.49 2.17
CA MET A 195 -42.11 -3.65 3.46
C MET A 195 -43.06 -4.24 4.52
N PRO A 196 -42.54 -4.96 5.53
CA PRO A 196 -43.35 -5.49 6.62
C PRO A 196 -44.17 -4.41 7.33
N LYS A 197 -45.36 -4.79 7.83
CA LYS A 197 -46.29 -3.93 8.56
C LYS A 197 -46.66 -2.61 7.85
N GLY A 198 -46.56 -2.57 6.51
CA GLY A 198 -46.92 -1.38 5.72
C GLY A 198 -45.91 -0.23 5.81
N ALA A 199 -44.69 -0.48 6.30
CA ALA A 199 -43.64 0.54 6.35
C ALA A 199 -43.33 1.10 4.94
N LYS A 200 -42.91 2.36 4.88
CA LYS A 200 -42.51 2.99 3.61
C LYS A 200 -41.08 2.54 3.25
N PRO A 201 -40.79 2.14 1.99
CA PRO A 201 -39.43 1.88 1.56
C PRO A 201 -38.66 3.21 1.45
N LEU A 202 -37.59 3.35 2.23
CA LEU A 202 -36.70 4.53 2.28
C LEU A 202 -35.32 4.15 1.76
N PHE A 203 -34.71 5.02 0.95
CA PHE A 203 -33.43 4.76 0.32
C PHE A 203 -32.39 5.86 0.59
N SER A 204 -31.12 5.45 0.57
CA SER A 204 -29.99 6.34 0.30
C SER A 204 -29.28 5.79 -0.94
N PHE A 205 -29.29 6.53 -2.05
CA PHE A 205 -28.74 6.05 -3.31
C PHE A 205 -27.22 6.28 -3.38
N ASP A 206 -26.49 5.20 -3.66
CA ASP A 206 -25.05 5.20 -3.91
C ASP A 206 -24.78 5.06 -5.40
N MET A 207 -24.20 6.09 -6.00
CA MET A 207 -23.94 6.14 -7.42
C MET A 207 -22.66 5.39 -7.84
N LEU A 208 -22.04 4.59 -6.97
CA LEU A 208 -20.86 3.73 -7.29
C LEU A 208 -19.64 4.49 -7.83
N GLY A 209 -19.58 5.82 -7.66
CA GLY A 209 -18.41 6.61 -8.02
C GLY A 209 -17.39 6.62 -6.89
N GLU A 210 -16.13 6.31 -7.18
CA GLU A 210 -15.02 6.39 -6.24
C GLU A 210 -13.69 6.55 -6.99
N GLY A 211 -12.71 7.19 -6.34
CA GLY A 211 -11.33 7.29 -6.82
C GLY A 211 -11.19 7.78 -8.25
N ALA A 212 -11.53 9.03 -8.52
CA ALA A 212 -11.20 9.64 -9.80
C ALA A 212 -9.68 9.59 -10.01
N ARG A 213 -9.22 9.20 -11.21
CA ARG A 213 -7.78 9.26 -11.58
C ARG A 213 -7.47 10.45 -12.48
N THR A 214 -8.51 11.02 -13.07
CA THR A 214 -8.41 12.13 -14.01
C THR A 214 -9.46 13.19 -13.69
N GLN A 215 -9.21 14.42 -14.14
CA GLN A 215 -10.21 15.49 -14.00
C GLN A 215 -11.53 15.15 -14.74
N LYS A 216 -11.45 14.47 -15.89
CA LYS A 216 -12.62 13.99 -16.65
C LYS A 216 -13.43 12.96 -15.86
N ASP A 217 -12.77 12.09 -15.09
CA ASP A 217 -13.49 11.16 -14.20
C ASP A 217 -14.24 11.93 -13.12
N ALA A 218 -13.60 12.93 -12.50
CA ALA A 218 -14.20 13.75 -11.47
C ALA A 218 -15.41 14.55 -11.98
N GLU A 219 -15.33 15.14 -13.17
CA GLU A 219 -16.44 15.83 -13.83
C GLU A 219 -17.59 14.87 -14.16
N ARG A 220 -17.27 13.68 -14.67
CA ARG A 220 -18.27 12.63 -14.95
C ARG A 220 -19.01 12.22 -13.69
N TYR A 221 -18.31 12.03 -12.58
CA TYR A 221 -18.93 11.68 -11.30
C TYR A 221 -19.75 12.86 -10.73
N GLN A 222 -19.25 14.10 -10.81
CA GLN A 222 -20.01 15.28 -10.42
C GLN A 222 -21.35 15.34 -11.16
N GLN A 223 -21.35 15.21 -12.49
CA GLN A 223 -22.58 15.22 -13.27
C GLN A 223 -23.53 14.09 -12.87
N ARG A 224 -22.99 12.88 -12.66
CA ARG A 224 -23.80 11.72 -12.23
C ARG A 224 -24.46 11.93 -10.87
N TYR A 225 -23.78 12.58 -9.92
CA TYR A 225 -24.38 12.94 -8.63
C TYR A 225 -25.45 14.02 -8.77
N MET A 226 -25.20 15.06 -9.56
CA MET A 226 -26.19 16.12 -9.82
C MET A 226 -27.45 15.57 -10.50
N ASP A 227 -27.30 14.69 -11.49
CA ASP A 227 -28.41 14.00 -12.14
C ASP A 227 -29.19 13.12 -11.15
N ALA A 228 -28.49 12.41 -10.28
CA ALA A 228 -29.12 11.59 -9.24
C ALA A 228 -29.92 12.45 -8.26
N ILE A 229 -29.35 13.54 -7.77
CA ILE A 229 -30.03 14.50 -6.88
C ILE A 229 -31.28 15.05 -7.57
N ALA A 230 -31.20 15.45 -8.83
CA ALA A 230 -32.34 15.97 -9.59
C ALA A 230 -33.47 14.93 -9.75
N VAL A 231 -33.13 13.67 -10.03
CA VAL A 231 -34.12 12.59 -10.17
C VAL A 231 -34.75 12.23 -8.82
N VAL A 232 -33.95 12.19 -7.74
CA VAL A 232 -34.47 11.96 -6.38
C VAL A 232 -35.39 13.11 -5.97
N ALA A 233 -35.01 14.36 -6.25
CA ALA A 233 -35.83 15.54 -5.99
C ALA A 233 -37.20 15.46 -6.67
N LYS A 234 -37.24 15.07 -7.95
CA LYS A 234 -38.49 14.89 -8.71
C LYS A 234 -39.41 13.81 -8.13
N ASN A 235 -38.84 12.82 -7.42
CA ASN A 235 -39.56 11.68 -6.84
C ASN A 235 -39.56 11.70 -5.31
N ARG A 236 -39.28 12.86 -4.70
CA ARG A 236 -39.23 13.04 -3.25
C ARG A 236 -40.58 12.68 -2.64
N GLN A 237 -40.57 11.90 -1.57
CA GLN A 237 -41.77 11.57 -0.82
C GLN A 237 -42.27 12.75 0.01
N ASP A 238 -43.51 12.67 0.51
CA ASP A 238 -44.02 13.60 1.51
C ASP A 238 -43.43 13.30 2.89
N GLY A 239 -43.16 14.35 3.67
CA GLY A 239 -42.65 14.26 5.04
C GLY A 239 -41.33 14.99 5.28
N PRO A 240 -40.81 14.93 6.53
CA PRO A 240 -39.52 15.49 6.90
C PRO A 240 -38.36 14.76 6.21
N ILE A 241 -37.18 15.35 6.22
CA ILE A 241 -35.98 14.83 5.53
C ILE A 241 -35.60 13.40 5.96
N THR A 242 -35.95 13.03 7.20
CA THR A 242 -35.73 11.71 7.79
C THR A 242 -36.68 10.63 7.22
N GLU A 243 -37.75 11.03 6.55
CA GLU A 243 -38.77 10.14 5.97
C GLU A 243 -38.81 10.15 4.43
N VAL A 244 -37.83 10.78 3.78
CA VAL A 244 -37.69 10.81 2.31
C VAL A 244 -36.37 10.20 1.88
N ASP A 245 -36.23 9.88 0.59
CA ASP A 245 -34.98 9.33 0.06
C ASP A 245 -33.84 10.36 0.07
N GLY A 246 -32.60 9.87 0.11
CA GLY A 246 -31.39 10.70 0.04
C GLY A 246 -30.33 10.15 -0.90
N VAL A 247 -29.19 10.83 -0.97
CA VAL A 247 -28.04 10.47 -1.82
C VAL A 247 -26.78 10.35 -0.97
N SER A 248 -25.94 9.35 -1.26
CA SER A 248 -24.60 9.20 -0.70
C SER A 248 -23.53 9.52 -1.74
N VAL A 249 -22.51 10.26 -1.33
CA VAL A 249 -21.44 10.76 -2.20
C VAL A 249 -20.08 10.41 -1.61
N LYS A 250 -19.14 10.03 -2.49
CA LYS A 250 -17.74 9.78 -2.14
C LYS A 250 -16.88 10.94 -2.62
N LEU A 251 -16.10 11.51 -1.71
CA LEU A 251 -15.27 12.68 -2.00
C LEU A 251 -14.13 12.35 -2.97
N SER A 252 -13.56 11.13 -2.88
CA SER A 252 -12.55 10.66 -3.84
C SER A 252 -13.05 10.60 -5.30
N ALA A 253 -14.36 10.54 -5.53
CA ALA A 253 -14.93 10.56 -6.87
C ALA A 253 -14.93 11.97 -7.47
N LEU A 254 -14.76 13.02 -6.68
CA LEU A 254 -14.91 14.42 -7.09
C LEU A 254 -13.59 15.16 -7.27
N HIS A 255 -12.46 14.53 -6.94
CA HIS A 255 -11.14 15.09 -7.17
C HIS A 255 -10.11 13.98 -7.35
N PRO A 256 -9.26 14.05 -8.39
CA PRO A 256 -8.29 13.00 -8.65
C PRO A 256 -7.15 12.94 -7.63
N GLN A 257 -6.89 14.05 -6.95
CA GLN A 257 -5.84 14.20 -5.95
C GLN A 257 -6.43 14.53 -4.56
N TYR A 258 -7.40 13.72 -4.11
CA TYR A 258 -8.03 13.91 -2.79
C TYR A 258 -7.11 13.39 -1.67
N HIS A 259 -6.12 14.21 -1.31
CA HIS A 259 -5.07 13.92 -0.34
C HIS A 259 -4.93 15.06 0.68
N ALA A 260 -4.55 14.73 1.91
CA ALA A 260 -4.44 15.69 3.00
C ALA A 260 -3.26 16.66 2.84
N GLU A 261 -2.24 16.24 2.08
CA GLU A 261 -1.06 17.01 1.71
C GLU A 261 -1.40 18.13 0.71
N LYS A 262 -2.47 17.95 -0.08
CA LYS A 262 -2.98 18.90 -1.08
C LYS A 262 -4.23 19.63 -0.57
N GLU A 263 -4.29 19.91 0.73
CA GLU A 263 -5.48 20.48 1.39
C GLU A 263 -5.97 21.78 0.73
N GLU A 264 -5.06 22.68 0.34
CA GLU A 264 -5.42 23.94 -0.33
C GLU A 264 -6.09 23.71 -1.68
N GLU A 265 -5.53 22.82 -2.51
CA GLU A 265 -6.09 22.46 -3.82
C GLU A 265 -7.45 21.76 -3.67
N VAL A 266 -7.57 20.83 -2.72
CA VAL A 266 -8.84 20.16 -2.40
C VAL A 266 -9.91 21.19 -2.00
N MET A 267 -9.57 22.16 -1.16
CA MET A 267 -10.49 23.23 -0.78
C MET A 267 -10.81 24.19 -1.93
N ALA A 268 -9.91 24.37 -2.88
CA ALA A 268 -10.14 25.23 -4.04
C ALA A 268 -11.00 24.57 -5.13
N VAL A 269 -10.87 23.25 -5.32
CA VAL A 269 -11.47 22.53 -6.47
C VAL A 269 -12.57 21.55 -6.07
N LEU A 270 -12.33 20.69 -5.07
CA LEU A 270 -13.32 19.70 -4.63
C LEU A 270 -14.46 20.37 -3.85
N TYR A 271 -14.14 21.26 -2.91
CA TYR A 271 -15.15 21.88 -2.05
C TYR A 271 -16.27 22.58 -2.83
N PRO A 272 -16.02 23.40 -3.87
CA PRO A 272 -17.09 24.00 -4.67
C PRO A 272 -18.05 22.98 -5.30
N ARG A 273 -17.54 21.82 -5.74
CA ARG A 273 -18.38 20.73 -6.31
C ARG A 273 -19.31 20.14 -5.25
N VAL A 274 -18.80 19.93 -4.04
CA VAL A 274 -19.61 19.43 -2.92
C VAL A 274 -20.63 20.47 -2.45
N LEU A 275 -20.26 21.75 -2.44
CA LEU A 275 -21.19 22.84 -2.13
C LEU A 275 -22.33 22.93 -3.16
N GLU A 276 -22.04 22.74 -4.45
CA GLU A 276 -23.07 22.66 -5.49
C GLU A 276 -24.06 21.51 -5.24
N GLN A 277 -23.55 20.31 -4.92
CA GLN A 277 -24.39 19.17 -4.56
C GLN A 277 -25.23 19.45 -3.29
N ALA A 278 -24.63 20.06 -2.27
CA ALA A 278 -25.33 20.42 -1.04
C ALA A 278 -26.44 21.45 -1.27
N ARG A 279 -26.19 22.47 -2.11
CA ARG A 279 -27.23 23.45 -2.53
C ARG A 279 -28.37 22.77 -3.27
N ALA A 280 -28.08 21.85 -4.18
CA ALA A 280 -29.10 21.10 -4.91
C ALA A 280 -29.92 20.18 -3.98
N ALA A 281 -29.25 19.50 -3.04
CA ALA A 281 -29.92 18.67 -2.04
C ALA A 281 -30.78 19.49 -1.07
N ARG A 282 -30.32 20.68 -0.66
CA ARG A 282 -31.12 21.64 0.11
C ARG A 282 -32.34 22.12 -0.65
N ALA A 283 -32.18 22.53 -1.91
CA ALA A 283 -33.30 23.01 -2.72
C ALA A 283 -34.40 21.96 -2.88
N ALA A 284 -34.01 20.68 -2.87
CA ALA A 284 -34.91 19.54 -2.89
C ALA A 284 -35.36 19.06 -1.50
N ASP A 285 -34.82 19.63 -0.41
CA ASP A 285 -35.01 19.16 0.96
C ASP A 285 -34.83 17.62 1.11
N ILE A 286 -33.70 17.10 0.63
CA ILE A 286 -33.30 15.69 0.75
C ILE A 286 -31.97 15.57 1.50
N ALA A 287 -31.71 14.39 2.07
CA ALA A 287 -30.46 14.13 2.77
C ALA A 287 -29.30 13.92 1.79
N LEU A 288 -28.15 14.52 2.10
CA LEU A 288 -26.86 14.33 1.41
C LEU A 288 -25.85 13.79 2.42
N CYS A 289 -25.42 12.54 2.24
CA CYS A 289 -24.44 11.90 3.10
C CYS A 289 -23.07 11.86 2.42
N LEU A 290 -22.05 12.44 3.08
CA LEU A 290 -20.65 12.25 2.70
C LEU A 290 -20.17 10.89 3.25
N ASP A 291 -19.87 9.95 2.37
CA ASP A 291 -19.34 8.65 2.78
C ASP A 291 -17.92 8.78 3.36
N ALA A 292 -17.59 7.89 4.30
CA ALA A 292 -16.26 7.78 4.88
C ALA A 292 -15.43 6.74 4.13
N GLU A 293 -14.20 7.13 3.80
CA GLU A 293 -13.25 6.34 3.00
C GLU A 293 -12.07 5.88 3.88
N GLU A 294 -10.82 5.98 3.39
CA GLU A 294 -9.61 5.62 4.13
C GLU A 294 -9.31 6.57 5.32
N ALA A 295 -8.53 6.08 6.28
CA ALA A 295 -8.26 6.77 7.54
C ALA A 295 -7.41 8.06 7.38
N ASP A 296 -6.60 8.17 6.35
CA ASP A 296 -5.81 9.38 6.02
C ASP A 296 -6.68 10.55 5.53
N ARG A 297 -7.85 10.26 4.96
CA ARG A 297 -8.82 11.25 4.45
C ARG A 297 -9.82 11.76 5.49
N LEU A 298 -9.81 11.20 6.71
CA LEU A 298 -10.78 11.55 7.75
C LEU A 298 -10.75 13.05 8.12
N VAL A 299 -9.58 13.62 8.37
CA VAL A 299 -9.49 15.01 8.85
C VAL A 299 -9.92 16.00 7.79
N ILE A 300 -9.46 15.82 6.54
CA ILE A 300 -9.81 16.72 5.43
C ILE A 300 -11.30 16.65 5.07
N SER A 301 -11.95 15.48 5.19
CA SER A 301 -13.41 15.36 4.99
C SER A 301 -14.20 16.13 6.05
N LEU A 302 -13.74 16.13 7.30
CA LEU A 302 -14.37 16.85 8.41
C LEU A 302 -14.23 18.37 8.26
N LYS A 303 -13.08 18.85 7.75
CA LYS A 303 -12.89 20.27 7.40
C LYS A 303 -13.86 20.71 6.29
N ILE A 304 -14.08 19.86 5.28
CA ILE A 304 -15.08 20.12 4.23
C ILE A 304 -16.50 20.17 4.82
N LEU A 305 -16.86 19.22 5.69
CA LEU A 305 -18.16 19.20 6.38
C LEU A 305 -18.37 20.46 7.21
N GLU A 306 -17.39 20.86 8.03
CA GLU A 306 -17.49 22.08 8.83
C GLU A 306 -17.70 23.31 7.95
N ARG A 307 -16.92 23.44 6.87
CA ARG A 307 -17.08 24.55 5.94
C ARG A 307 -18.49 24.58 5.34
N LEU A 308 -19.04 23.43 4.90
CA LEU A 308 -20.44 23.34 4.43
C LEU A 308 -21.44 23.74 5.52
N SER A 309 -21.21 23.33 6.77
CA SER A 309 -22.13 23.63 7.87
C SER A 309 -22.24 25.13 8.20
N ARG A 310 -21.28 25.94 7.73
CA ARG A 310 -21.24 27.39 7.96
C ARG A 310 -21.69 28.21 6.76
N GLU A 311 -22.03 27.57 5.64
CA GLU A 311 -22.55 28.26 4.46
C GLU A 311 -23.97 28.77 4.69
N SER A 312 -24.17 30.09 4.58
CA SER A 312 -25.49 30.73 4.74
C SER A 312 -26.52 30.20 3.74
N ASP A 313 -26.06 29.83 2.55
CA ASP A 313 -26.90 29.23 1.50
C ASP A 313 -27.48 27.88 1.91
N LEU A 314 -26.95 27.27 2.98
CA LEU A 314 -27.41 26.01 3.52
C LEU A 314 -28.30 26.17 4.76
N ASP A 315 -28.55 27.39 5.25
CA ASP A 315 -29.32 27.63 6.48
C ASP A 315 -30.73 27.03 6.45
N GLY A 316 -31.18 26.55 7.62
CA GLY A 316 -32.47 25.88 7.81
C GLY A 316 -32.54 24.44 7.27
N TRP A 317 -31.50 23.94 6.62
CA TRP A 317 -31.46 22.58 6.07
C TRP A 317 -30.70 21.62 7.00
N ASN A 318 -31.42 20.59 7.47
CA ASN A 318 -30.90 19.51 8.32
C ASN A 318 -30.65 18.22 7.51
N GLY A 319 -30.37 18.34 6.21
CA GLY A 319 -30.08 17.20 5.34
C GLY A 319 -28.59 16.85 5.25
N LEU A 320 -27.70 17.75 5.69
CA LEU A 320 -26.25 17.54 5.65
C LEU A 320 -25.87 16.40 6.60
N GLY A 321 -25.12 15.43 6.08
CA GLY A 321 -24.71 14.26 6.83
C GLY A 321 -23.37 13.71 6.41
N LEU A 322 -22.86 12.77 7.22
CA LEU A 322 -21.65 12.02 6.95
C LEU A 322 -21.72 10.62 7.55
N ALA A 323 -20.89 9.72 7.03
CA ALA A 323 -20.59 8.46 7.68
C ALA A 323 -19.43 8.60 8.68
N VAL A 324 -19.50 7.89 9.81
CA VAL A 324 -18.43 7.75 10.80
C VAL A 324 -18.16 6.27 11.02
N GLN A 325 -16.89 5.87 10.98
CA GLN A 325 -16.48 4.46 11.01
C GLN A 325 -16.01 4.06 12.41
N ALA A 326 -16.82 3.28 13.13
CA ALA A 326 -16.55 2.83 14.49
C ALA A 326 -15.35 1.88 14.63
N TYR A 327 -14.83 1.32 13.54
CA TYR A 327 -13.58 0.55 13.57
C TYR A 327 -12.34 1.43 13.80
N GLN A 328 -12.44 2.76 13.68
CA GLN A 328 -11.32 3.67 13.92
C GLN A 328 -11.25 4.09 15.39
N LYS A 329 -10.03 4.21 15.90
CA LYS A 329 -9.75 4.69 17.27
C LYS A 329 -10.18 6.15 17.50
N ARG A 330 -10.34 6.92 16.42
CA ARG A 330 -10.76 8.34 16.42
C ARG A 330 -12.28 8.55 16.40
N ALA A 331 -13.09 7.51 16.16
CA ALA A 331 -14.53 7.64 15.88
C ALA A 331 -15.31 8.40 16.96
N ARG A 332 -15.06 8.09 18.24
CA ARG A 332 -15.71 8.79 19.36
C ARG A 332 -15.35 10.28 19.39
N GLY A 333 -14.07 10.62 19.21
CA GLY A 333 -13.60 12.01 19.17
C GLY A 333 -14.18 12.80 17.99
N VAL A 334 -14.44 12.14 16.85
CA VAL A 334 -15.18 12.73 15.73
C VAL A 334 -16.60 13.11 16.18
N LEU A 335 -17.32 12.20 16.82
CA LEU A 335 -18.70 12.44 17.26
C LEU A 335 -18.79 13.55 18.32
N GLU A 336 -17.91 13.56 19.31
CA GLU A 336 -17.86 14.61 20.34
C GLU A 336 -17.65 16.01 19.72
N ARG A 337 -16.81 16.11 18.68
CA ARG A 337 -16.58 17.35 17.94
C ARG A 337 -17.74 17.71 17.01
N LEU A 338 -18.43 16.74 16.42
CA LEU A 338 -19.66 16.96 15.65
C LEU A 338 -20.79 17.50 16.54
N VAL A 339 -20.94 16.99 17.77
CA VAL A 339 -21.91 17.52 18.74
C VAL A 339 -21.62 18.99 19.03
N ARG A 340 -20.35 19.34 19.27
CA ARG A 340 -19.94 20.74 19.46
C ARG A 340 -20.24 21.59 18.22
N LEU A 341 -19.90 21.11 17.03
CA LEU A 341 -20.17 21.81 15.78
C LEU A 341 -21.68 22.04 15.57
N GLY A 342 -22.51 21.05 15.90
CA GLY A 342 -23.97 21.16 15.83
C GLY A 342 -24.49 22.25 16.77
N GLY A 343 -23.95 22.31 17.99
CA GLY A 343 -24.24 23.39 18.94
C GLY A 343 -23.80 24.78 18.46
N GLU A 344 -22.65 24.89 17.81
CA GLU A 344 -22.14 26.17 17.28
C GLU A 344 -22.88 26.65 16.02
N THR A 345 -23.37 25.73 15.18
CA THR A 345 -24.02 26.04 13.89
C THR A 345 -25.55 25.99 13.95
N GLY A 346 -26.12 25.45 15.05
CA GLY A 346 -27.55 25.19 15.17
C GLY A 346 -28.07 24.10 14.23
N ARG A 347 -27.17 23.30 13.61
CA ARG A 347 -27.54 22.23 12.68
C ARG A 347 -27.68 20.90 13.38
N ARG A 348 -28.65 20.13 12.93
CA ARG A 348 -28.77 18.71 13.26
C ARG A 348 -28.22 17.86 12.11
N PHE A 349 -27.05 17.27 12.31
CA PHE A 349 -26.37 16.47 11.28
C PHE A 349 -26.96 15.06 11.18
N ASN A 350 -27.18 14.57 9.96
CA ASN A 350 -27.50 13.16 9.71
C ASN A 350 -26.22 12.33 9.79
N VAL A 351 -25.97 11.67 10.93
CA VAL A 351 -24.73 10.92 11.13
C VAL A 351 -24.99 9.43 10.95
N ARG A 352 -24.38 8.84 9.92
CA ARG A 352 -24.40 7.40 9.66
C ARG A 352 -23.26 6.72 10.41
N LEU A 353 -23.57 5.99 11.46
CA LEU A 353 -22.58 5.15 12.13
C LEU A 353 -22.47 3.81 11.41
N VAL A 354 -21.28 3.50 10.90
CA VAL A 354 -20.92 2.22 10.29
C VAL A 354 -19.79 1.58 11.10
N LYS A 355 -19.51 0.29 10.89
CA LYS A 355 -18.26 -0.30 11.40
C LYS A 355 -17.06 0.23 10.62
N GLY A 356 -16.96 -0.11 9.34
CA GLY A 356 -15.89 0.32 8.44
C GLY A 356 -15.74 -0.67 7.28
N ALA A 357 -15.22 -0.21 6.14
CA ALA A 357 -15.18 -0.99 4.89
C ALA A 357 -13.77 -1.19 4.30
N TYR A 358 -12.73 -0.70 4.98
CA TYR A 358 -11.35 -0.65 4.47
C TYR A 358 -10.35 -1.35 5.42
N TRP A 359 -10.82 -2.22 6.31
CA TRP A 359 -10.01 -2.70 7.45
C TRP A 359 -8.70 -3.37 7.04
N ASP A 360 -8.74 -4.28 6.06
CA ASP A 360 -7.57 -4.97 5.52
C ASP A 360 -6.57 -4.00 4.87
N THR A 361 -7.09 -3.01 4.15
CA THR A 361 -6.32 -1.94 3.53
C THR A 361 -5.62 -1.09 4.59
N GLU A 362 -6.30 -0.74 5.68
CA GLU A 362 -5.70 0.01 6.79
C GLU A 362 -4.61 -0.78 7.53
N ILE A 363 -4.81 -2.10 7.75
CA ILE A 363 -3.78 -2.97 8.32
C ILE A 363 -2.55 -3.00 7.41
N LYS A 364 -2.75 -3.24 6.10
CA LYS A 364 -1.68 -3.28 5.11
C LYS A 364 -0.94 -1.94 5.02
N HIS A 365 -1.66 -0.83 4.92
CA HIS A 365 -1.07 0.50 4.82
C HIS A 365 -0.24 0.84 6.05
N ALA A 366 -0.76 0.61 7.26
CA ALA A 366 -0.01 0.83 8.49
C ALA A 366 1.31 0.02 8.54
N GLN A 367 1.26 -1.27 8.17
CA GLN A 367 2.44 -2.13 8.10
C GLN A 367 3.44 -1.67 7.03
N GLN A 368 2.96 -1.34 5.83
CA GLN A 368 3.80 -0.85 4.74
C GLN A 368 4.46 0.49 5.08
N MET A 369 3.74 1.41 5.71
CA MET A 369 4.23 2.73 6.10
C MET A 369 5.07 2.72 7.38
N GLY A 370 5.10 1.61 8.13
CA GLY A 370 5.85 1.52 9.39
C GLY A 370 5.32 2.49 10.46
N THR A 371 4.00 2.63 10.56
CA THR A 371 3.35 3.52 11.54
C THR A 371 3.54 2.98 12.97
N PRO A 372 3.38 3.81 14.02
CA PRO A 372 3.54 3.33 15.39
C PRO A 372 2.55 2.22 15.79
N ASP A 373 1.32 2.32 15.29
CA ASP A 373 0.22 1.37 15.51
C ASP A 373 -0.76 1.44 14.31
N PHE A 374 -1.89 0.75 14.40
CA PHE A 374 -2.99 0.80 13.43
C PHE A 374 -3.95 1.97 13.69
N PRO A 375 -4.53 2.60 12.65
CA PRO A 375 -5.58 3.60 12.80
C PRO A 375 -6.96 3.00 13.18
N VAL A 376 -7.06 1.68 13.08
CA VAL A 376 -8.25 0.87 13.33
C VAL A 376 -8.01 -0.13 14.46
N TRP A 377 -9.08 -0.63 15.06
CA TRP A 377 -9.04 -1.76 15.98
C TRP A 377 -8.72 -3.05 15.23
N THR A 378 -7.81 -3.87 15.76
CA THR A 378 -7.42 -5.14 15.14
C THR A 378 -8.38 -6.30 15.46
N THR A 379 -9.24 -6.17 16.47
CA THR A 379 -10.26 -7.18 16.78
C THR A 379 -11.68 -6.70 16.45
N LYS A 380 -12.51 -7.64 15.98
CA LYS A 380 -13.91 -7.40 15.67
C LYS A 380 -14.71 -6.99 16.90
N SER A 381 -14.44 -7.60 18.06
CA SER A 381 -15.11 -7.26 19.33
C SER A 381 -14.79 -5.84 19.81
N ALA A 382 -13.56 -5.35 19.62
CA ALA A 382 -13.21 -3.96 19.92
C ALA A 382 -13.98 -2.97 19.04
N THR A 383 -14.11 -3.27 17.75
CA THR A 383 -14.96 -2.49 16.83
C THR A 383 -16.43 -2.49 17.28
N ASP A 384 -16.95 -3.64 17.72
CA ASP A 384 -18.33 -3.76 18.19
C ASP A 384 -18.57 -2.96 19.49
N LEU A 385 -17.65 -2.99 20.45
CA LEU A 385 -17.72 -2.15 21.65
C LEU A 385 -17.65 -0.66 21.29
N ASN A 386 -16.69 -0.26 20.45
CA ASN A 386 -16.54 1.12 20.06
C ASN A 386 -17.76 1.63 19.27
N TYR A 387 -18.42 0.77 18.47
CA TYR A 387 -19.69 1.10 17.82
C TYR A 387 -20.78 1.41 18.86
N ILE A 388 -20.91 0.59 19.90
CA ILE A 388 -21.92 0.82 20.95
C ILE A 388 -21.61 2.11 21.73
N ALA A 389 -20.34 2.35 22.09
CA ALA A 389 -19.92 3.59 22.75
C ALA A 389 -20.19 4.83 21.89
N CYS A 390 -19.90 4.76 20.58
CA CYS A 390 -20.22 5.81 19.62
C CYS A 390 -21.74 6.04 19.48
N ALA A 391 -22.53 4.97 19.46
CA ALA A 391 -23.97 5.06 19.36
C ALA A 391 -24.60 5.78 20.56
N GLU A 392 -24.07 5.56 21.76
CA GLU A 392 -24.50 6.26 22.98
C GLU A 392 -24.24 7.77 22.87
N VAL A 393 -23.05 8.20 22.43
CA VAL A 393 -22.73 9.63 22.19
C VAL A 393 -23.73 10.29 21.23
N MET A 394 -24.11 9.58 20.16
CA MET A 394 -25.07 10.10 19.19
C MET A 394 -26.49 10.20 19.75
N LEU A 395 -26.92 9.24 20.56
CA LEU A 395 -28.26 9.21 21.16
C LEU A 395 -28.40 10.25 22.27
N ASP A 396 -27.34 10.56 23.00
CA ASP A 396 -27.31 11.56 24.07
C ASP A 396 -27.26 13.01 23.54
N ALA A 397 -27.12 13.21 22.23
CA ALA A 397 -27.05 14.53 21.58
C ALA A 397 -28.12 14.75 20.49
N PRO A 398 -29.43 14.59 20.79
CA PRO A 398 -30.51 14.64 19.79
C PRO A 398 -30.61 15.98 19.06
N GLU A 399 -30.23 17.09 19.69
CA GLU A 399 -30.29 18.43 19.08
C GLU A 399 -29.24 18.63 17.98
N ALA A 400 -28.07 17.98 18.12
CA ALA A 400 -26.95 18.13 17.19
C ALA A 400 -26.87 17.00 16.15
N ILE A 401 -27.39 15.80 16.48
CA ILE A 401 -27.26 14.61 15.65
C ILE A 401 -28.62 13.94 15.47
N TYR A 402 -28.92 13.58 14.22
CA TYR A 402 -29.90 12.56 13.87
C TYR A 402 -29.16 11.23 13.63
N PRO A 403 -29.24 10.27 14.55
CA PRO A 403 -28.45 9.04 14.45
C PRO A 403 -29.01 8.08 13.39
N GLN A 404 -28.14 7.59 12.51
CA GLN A 404 -28.46 6.56 11.52
C GLN A 404 -27.57 5.33 11.72
N PHE A 405 -28.10 4.27 12.31
CA PHE A 405 -27.32 3.09 12.70
C PHE A 405 -27.28 2.06 11.57
N ALA A 406 -26.19 2.04 10.81
CA ALA A 406 -25.99 1.10 9.71
C ALA A 406 -25.36 -0.21 10.20
N THR A 407 -26.18 -1.24 10.36
CA THR A 407 -25.72 -2.54 10.85
C THR A 407 -26.58 -3.70 10.35
N HIS A 408 -25.94 -4.86 10.20
CA HIS A 408 -26.59 -6.14 9.96
C HIS A 408 -26.46 -7.08 11.17
N ASN A 409 -25.89 -6.63 12.28
CA ASN A 409 -25.66 -7.44 13.46
C ASN A 409 -26.83 -7.31 14.45
N ALA A 410 -27.49 -8.44 14.77
CA ALA A 410 -28.67 -8.49 15.63
C ALA A 410 -28.40 -7.96 17.05
N HIS A 411 -27.23 -8.28 17.61
CA HIS A 411 -26.83 -7.80 18.93
C HIS A 411 -26.64 -6.29 18.96
N THR A 412 -25.99 -5.74 17.93
CA THR A 412 -25.83 -4.28 17.76
C THR A 412 -27.18 -3.58 17.67
N LEU A 413 -28.09 -4.10 16.84
CA LEU A 413 -29.45 -3.58 16.69
C LEU A 413 -30.20 -3.58 18.04
N ALA A 414 -30.18 -4.70 18.76
CA ALA A 414 -30.85 -4.82 20.06
C ALA A 414 -30.24 -3.88 21.12
N THR A 415 -28.91 -3.76 21.16
CA THR A 415 -28.20 -2.92 22.11
C THR A 415 -28.49 -1.43 21.88
N VAL A 416 -28.51 -0.99 20.61
CA VAL A 416 -28.86 0.40 20.24
C VAL A 416 -30.27 0.75 20.70
N ARG A 417 -31.22 -0.19 20.68
CA ARG A 417 -32.58 0.05 21.19
C ARG A 417 -32.61 0.25 22.71
N GLU A 418 -31.82 -0.52 23.45
CA GLU A 418 -31.70 -0.31 24.91
C GLU A 418 -31.03 1.04 25.22
N LEU A 419 -30.02 1.45 24.44
CA LEU A 419 -29.41 2.78 24.55
C LEU A 419 -30.42 3.89 24.27
N ALA A 420 -31.18 3.78 23.19
CA ALA A 420 -32.18 4.78 22.81
C ALA A 420 -33.27 4.93 23.89
N LYS A 421 -33.73 3.80 24.43
CA LYS A 421 -34.68 3.78 25.56
C LYS A 421 -34.11 4.46 26.80
N LYS A 422 -32.83 4.21 27.11
CA LYS A 422 -32.15 4.84 28.25
C LYS A 422 -31.98 6.34 28.05
N ALA A 423 -31.64 6.78 26.84
CA ALA A 423 -31.50 8.20 26.49
C ALA A 423 -32.86 8.93 26.40
N GLY A 424 -33.97 8.20 26.30
CA GLY A 424 -35.28 8.78 25.99
C GLY A 424 -35.35 9.39 24.59
N ASN A 425 -34.49 8.95 23.68
CA ASN A 425 -34.37 9.48 22.32
C ASN A 425 -34.90 8.49 21.29
N ASP A 426 -36.06 8.79 20.74
CA ASP A 426 -36.71 7.99 19.70
C ASP A 426 -36.47 8.51 18.27
N ALA A 427 -35.75 9.63 18.13
CA ALA A 427 -35.47 10.28 16.86
C ALA A 427 -34.19 9.75 16.22
N TYR A 428 -34.22 8.48 15.80
CA TYR A 428 -33.14 7.79 15.08
C TYR A 428 -33.71 6.84 14.02
N GLU A 429 -32.85 6.36 13.12
CA GLU A 429 -33.16 5.28 12.18
C GLU A 429 -32.10 4.18 12.21
N PHE A 430 -32.47 3.02 11.67
CA PHE A 430 -31.51 2.00 11.28
C PHE A 430 -31.24 2.08 9.77
N GLN A 431 -30.10 1.57 9.34
CA GLN A 431 -29.80 1.40 7.93
C GLN A 431 -29.28 0.00 7.61
N ARG A 432 -29.55 -0.44 6.39
CA ARG A 432 -29.05 -1.69 5.84
C ARG A 432 -28.67 -1.53 4.38
N LEU A 433 -27.81 -2.40 3.90
CA LEU A 433 -27.55 -2.52 2.47
C LEU A 433 -28.71 -3.19 1.70
N HIS A 434 -28.94 -2.76 0.47
CA HIS A 434 -29.69 -3.51 -0.53
C HIS A 434 -29.12 -4.93 -0.74
N GLY A 435 -30.01 -5.92 -0.91
CA GLY A 435 -29.61 -7.33 -1.05
C GLY A 435 -29.13 -7.99 0.24
N MET A 436 -29.10 -7.28 1.38
CA MET A 436 -28.60 -7.79 2.66
C MET A 436 -29.41 -7.34 3.87
N GLY A 437 -29.33 -8.11 4.96
CA GLY A 437 -29.98 -7.81 6.24
C GLY A 437 -31.50 -7.90 6.25
N GLU A 438 -32.15 -8.14 5.11
CA GLU A 438 -33.61 -8.23 5.02
C GLU A 438 -34.22 -9.25 5.99
N PRO A 439 -33.68 -10.47 6.17
CA PRO A 439 -34.20 -11.41 7.16
C PRO A 439 -34.15 -10.87 8.60
N LEU A 440 -33.04 -10.22 8.99
CA LEU A 440 -32.91 -9.61 10.32
C LEU A 440 -33.95 -8.51 10.54
N TYR A 441 -34.08 -7.58 9.59
CA TYR A 441 -34.99 -6.46 9.74
C TYR A 441 -36.45 -6.90 9.66
N ASN A 442 -36.79 -7.91 8.86
CA ASN A 442 -38.13 -8.52 8.86
C ASN A 442 -38.46 -9.14 10.22
N ALA A 443 -37.53 -9.91 10.80
CA ALA A 443 -37.69 -10.45 12.15
C ALA A 443 -37.84 -9.33 13.20
N ALA A 444 -37.12 -8.22 13.05
CA ALA A 444 -37.22 -7.07 13.94
C ALA A 444 -38.58 -6.36 13.82
N TYR A 445 -39.09 -6.19 12.59
CA TYR A 445 -40.44 -5.67 12.36
C TYR A 445 -41.51 -6.55 12.99
N GLU A 446 -41.34 -7.87 13.03
CA GLU A 446 -42.27 -8.78 13.70
C GLU A 446 -42.16 -8.70 15.22
N ALA A 447 -40.93 -8.67 15.74
CA ALA A 447 -40.65 -8.72 17.17
C ALA A 447 -41.07 -7.45 17.94
N PHE A 448 -40.96 -6.27 17.33
CA PHE A 448 -41.27 -5.00 18.00
C PHE A 448 -41.65 -3.87 17.04
N GLU A 449 -42.08 -2.72 17.59
CA GLU A 449 -42.26 -1.50 16.81
C GLU A 449 -40.90 -0.98 16.36
N MET A 450 -40.68 -1.03 15.04
CA MET A 450 -39.43 -0.65 14.42
C MET A 450 -39.38 0.83 14.09
N ARG A 451 -38.25 1.46 14.41
CA ARG A 451 -37.88 2.75 13.82
C ARG A 451 -37.64 2.60 12.31
N PRO A 452 -37.65 3.71 11.54
CA PRO A 452 -37.41 3.66 10.10
C PRO A 452 -36.13 2.89 9.76
N VAL A 453 -36.18 2.12 8.67
CA VAL A 453 -35.03 1.39 8.15
C VAL A 453 -34.74 1.88 6.73
N ARG A 454 -33.65 2.63 6.58
CA ARG A 454 -33.20 3.14 5.28
C ARG A 454 -32.30 2.13 4.58
N ILE A 455 -32.53 1.94 3.28
CA ILE A 455 -31.80 1.00 2.45
C ILE A 455 -30.73 1.77 1.67
N TYR A 456 -29.46 1.49 1.95
CA TYR A 456 -28.35 1.95 1.13
C TYR A 456 -28.35 1.17 -0.19
N ALA A 457 -28.62 1.85 -1.30
CA ALA A 457 -28.97 1.25 -2.58
C ALA A 457 -27.95 1.61 -3.66
N PRO A 458 -27.11 0.65 -4.10
CA PRO A 458 -26.18 0.86 -5.20
C PRO A 458 -26.91 1.04 -6.52
N VAL A 459 -26.47 2.02 -7.31
CA VAL A 459 -27.04 2.39 -8.61
C VAL A 459 -25.91 2.62 -9.61
N GLY A 460 -25.88 1.78 -10.65
CA GLY A 460 -24.90 1.94 -11.72
C GLY A 460 -24.83 0.82 -12.74
N SER A 461 -24.00 1.02 -13.75
CA SER A 461 -23.75 0.02 -14.78
C SER A 461 -22.94 -1.16 -14.23
N HIS A 462 -22.94 -2.30 -14.94
CA HIS A 462 -22.10 -3.44 -14.55
C HIS A 462 -20.60 -3.08 -14.55
N LYS A 463 -20.15 -2.17 -15.43
CA LYS A 463 -18.75 -1.72 -15.49
C LYS A 463 -18.32 -1.00 -14.21
N ASP A 464 -19.20 -0.19 -13.64
CA ASP A 464 -18.95 0.54 -12.39
C ASP A 464 -19.14 -0.35 -11.15
N LEU A 465 -19.83 -1.49 -11.29
CA LEU A 465 -20.13 -2.40 -10.20
C LEU A 465 -18.92 -3.22 -9.77
N LEU A 466 -18.01 -3.57 -10.68
CA LEU A 466 -16.99 -4.60 -10.43
C LEU A 466 -16.03 -4.28 -9.28
N PRO A 467 -15.39 -3.08 -9.21
CA PRO A 467 -14.49 -2.76 -8.11
C PRO A 467 -15.22 -2.72 -6.77
N TYR A 468 -16.42 -2.12 -6.77
CA TYR A 468 -17.30 -2.09 -5.61
C TYR A 468 -17.74 -3.49 -5.17
N LEU A 469 -18.03 -4.40 -6.10
CA LEU A 469 -18.50 -5.75 -5.81
C LEU A 469 -17.40 -6.58 -5.14
N VAL A 470 -16.13 -6.40 -5.54
CA VAL A 470 -14.98 -7.04 -4.84
C VAL A 470 -14.95 -6.62 -3.38
N ARG A 471 -14.94 -5.30 -3.11
CA ARG A 471 -14.94 -4.79 -1.74
C ARG A 471 -16.18 -5.24 -0.98
N ARG A 472 -17.34 -5.23 -1.62
CA ARG A 472 -18.60 -5.71 -1.03
C ARG A 472 -18.51 -7.20 -0.67
N LEU A 473 -17.93 -8.02 -1.54
CA LEU A 473 -17.75 -9.45 -1.30
C LEU A 473 -16.67 -9.75 -0.28
N LEU A 474 -15.65 -8.89 -0.10
CA LEU A 474 -14.63 -9.02 0.95
C LEU A 474 -15.15 -8.54 2.31
N GLU A 475 -15.81 -7.37 2.36
CA GLU A 475 -16.55 -6.87 3.52
C GLU A 475 -17.53 -7.95 4.00
N ASN A 476 -18.21 -8.61 3.06
CA ASN A 476 -19.11 -9.71 3.33
C ASN A 476 -18.45 -11.08 3.36
N GLY A 477 -17.18 -11.21 3.04
CA GLY A 477 -16.41 -12.46 2.94
C GLY A 477 -15.61 -12.74 4.21
N ALA A 478 -15.28 -11.68 4.95
CA ALA A 478 -14.95 -11.75 6.37
C ALA A 478 -16.23 -11.82 7.22
N ASN A 479 -17.30 -11.11 6.82
CA ASN A 479 -18.63 -11.24 7.44
C ASN A 479 -19.46 -12.42 6.88
N THR A 480 -18.95 -13.24 5.95
CA THR A 480 -19.75 -14.36 5.39
C THR A 480 -19.94 -15.37 6.49
N SER A 481 -19.00 -15.47 7.44
CA SER A 481 -19.25 -16.15 8.71
C SER A 481 -20.53 -15.62 9.36
N PHE A 482 -20.69 -14.31 9.61
CA PHE A 482 -21.93 -13.80 10.22
C PHE A 482 -23.18 -13.98 9.34
N VAL A 483 -23.16 -13.57 8.06
CA VAL A 483 -24.36 -13.62 7.19
C VAL A 483 -24.78 -15.06 6.86
N HIS A 484 -23.82 -15.97 6.67
CA HIS A 484 -24.06 -17.40 6.50
C HIS A 484 -24.55 -18.01 7.81
N SER A 485 -23.78 -17.88 8.90
CA SER A 485 -24.15 -18.42 10.22
C SER A 485 -25.49 -17.87 10.72
N PHE A 486 -25.88 -16.65 10.33
CA PHE A 486 -27.17 -16.07 10.70
C PHE A 486 -28.37 -16.87 10.19
N LEU A 487 -28.30 -17.39 8.95
CA LEU A 487 -29.37 -18.20 8.36
C LEU A 487 -29.12 -19.71 8.44
N ASP A 488 -27.95 -20.11 8.92
CA ASP A 488 -27.52 -21.50 9.10
C ASP A 488 -28.18 -22.14 10.33
N PRO A 489 -29.03 -23.17 10.18
CA PRO A 489 -29.64 -23.84 11.31
C PRO A 489 -28.64 -24.64 12.16
N ASP A 490 -27.47 -25.00 11.61
CA ASP A 490 -26.46 -25.84 12.29
C ASP A 490 -25.59 -25.03 13.27
N VAL A 491 -25.58 -23.69 13.15
CA VAL A 491 -24.89 -22.80 14.10
C VAL A 491 -25.88 -22.36 15.19
N PRO A 492 -25.60 -22.55 16.49
CA PRO A 492 -26.48 -22.07 17.56
C PRO A 492 -26.78 -20.57 17.45
N ALA A 493 -28.05 -20.18 17.64
CA ALA A 493 -28.47 -18.78 17.52
C ALA A 493 -27.75 -17.86 18.53
N VAL A 494 -27.40 -18.41 19.70
CA VAL A 494 -26.63 -17.72 20.75
C VAL A 494 -25.22 -17.33 20.30
N ASP A 495 -24.55 -18.17 19.51
CA ASP A 495 -23.19 -17.91 19.03
C ASP A 495 -23.20 -16.78 17.98
N VAL A 496 -24.22 -16.76 17.12
CA VAL A 496 -24.42 -15.69 16.13
C VAL A 496 -24.80 -14.36 16.80
N ALA A 497 -25.63 -14.43 17.83
CA ALA A 497 -26.13 -13.29 18.58
C ALA A 497 -25.15 -12.82 19.68
N GLN A 498 -23.96 -13.42 19.80
CA GLN A 498 -23.03 -13.09 20.86
C GLN A 498 -22.62 -11.61 20.81
N GLY A 499 -22.71 -10.96 21.96
CA GLY A 499 -22.36 -9.56 22.16
C GLY A 499 -20.90 -9.35 22.53
N PRO A 500 -20.39 -8.12 22.42
CA PRO A 500 -18.97 -7.84 22.65
C PRO A 500 -18.63 -7.55 24.13
N PHE A 501 -19.61 -7.65 25.04
CA PHE A 501 -19.45 -7.32 26.47
C PHE A 501 -18.70 -8.40 27.25
N GLU A 502 -18.81 -9.65 26.85
CA GLU A 502 -18.10 -10.75 27.51
C GLU A 502 -16.61 -10.70 27.16
N GLY A 503 -15.74 -10.75 28.17
CA GLY A 503 -14.29 -10.63 27.99
C GLY A 503 -13.78 -9.22 27.69
N ALA A 504 -14.65 -8.19 27.72
CA ALA A 504 -14.25 -6.82 27.40
C ALA A 504 -13.15 -6.26 28.31
N ALA A 505 -13.19 -6.59 29.61
CA ALA A 505 -12.18 -6.15 30.59
C ALA A 505 -10.79 -6.76 30.37
N THR A 506 -10.70 -7.89 29.65
CA THR A 506 -9.43 -8.58 29.34
C THR A 506 -9.12 -8.54 27.84
N MET A 507 -9.79 -7.67 27.09
CA MET A 507 -9.59 -7.56 25.65
C MET A 507 -8.18 -7.04 25.35
N ASP A 508 -7.63 -7.53 24.25
CA ASP A 508 -6.29 -7.21 23.77
C ASP A 508 -6.33 -7.09 22.24
N ARG A 509 -5.23 -6.62 21.64
CA ARG A 509 -5.07 -6.64 20.19
C ARG A 509 -5.08 -8.06 19.64
N HIS A 510 -5.32 -8.19 18.34
CA HIS A 510 -5.35 -9.49 17.68
C HIS A 510 -3.98 -10.18 17.74
N PRO A 511 -3.88 -11.42 18.27
CA PRO A 511 -2.60 -12.06 18.54
C PRO A 511 -1.80 -12.42 17.27
N PHE A 512 -2.48 -12.56 16.12
CA PHE A 512 -1.85 -12.92 14.84
C PHE A 512 -1.64 -11.73 13.89
N ILE A 513 -1.88 -10.50 14.34
CA ILE A 513 -1.63 -9.29 13.54
C ILE A 513 -0.50 -8.52 14.23
N PRO A 514 0.76 -8.70 13.80
CA PRO A 514 1.87 -7.96 14.39
C PRO A 514 1.70 -6.46 14.09
N ALA A 515 1.95 -5.63 15.11
CA ALA A 515 2.01 -4.19 14.92
C ALA A 515 3.14 -3.83 13.94
N PRO A 516 3.06 -2.70 13.22
CA PRO A 516 4.04 -2.38 12.20
C PRO A 516 5.52 -2.40 12.67
N PRO A 517 5.88 -1.94 13.90
CA PRO A 517 7.25 -2.06 14.40
C PRO A 517 7.75 -3.50 14.57
N ASP A 518 6.83 -4.45 14.80
CA ASP A 518 7.10 -5.86 15.12
C ASP A 518 6.83 -6.79 13.92
N LEU A 519 6.67 -6.24 12.71
CA LEU A 519 6.27 -6.98 11.51
C LEU A 519 7.19 -8.18 11.19
N TYR A 520 8.46 -8.10 11.55
CA TYR A 520 9.47 -9.15 11.30
C TYR A 520 9.77 -10.01 12.54
N GLY A 521 8.92 -9.90 13.58
CA GLY A 521 9.04 -10.68 14.81
C GLY A 521 10.39 -10.50 15.51
N PRO A 522 10.97 -11.55 16.11
CA PRO A 522 12.21 -11.45 16.87
C PRO A 522 13.46 -11.26 16.00
N GLU A 523 13.39 -11.46 14.68
CA GLU A 523 14.55 -11.33 13.79
C GLU A 523 15.09 -9.90 13.80
N ARG A 524 14.20 -8.91 13.68
CA ARG A 524 14.54 -7.49 13.69
C ARG A 524 13.32 -6.60 13.90
N LYS A 525 13.55 -5.41 14.45
CA LYS A 525 12.57 -4.32 14.45
C LYS A 525 12.42 -3.72 13.05
N ASN A 526 11.19 -3.41 12.64
CA ASN A 526 10.91 -2.68 11.40
C ASN A 526 11.31 -1.20 11.52
N SER A 527 11.66 -0.56 10.40
CA SER A 527 11.89 0.88 10.33
C SER A 527 10.61 1.68 10.59
N ARG A 528 10.72 2.77 11.35
CA ARG A 528 9.62 3.72 11.59
C ARG A 528 9.41 4.64 10.38
N GLY A 529 8.16 4.84 9.95
CA GLY A 529 7.82 5.87 8.97
C GLY A 529 7.24 7.14 9.55
N LEU A 530 6.80 8.02 8.66
CA LEU A 530 6.22 9.32 9.00
C LEU A 530 4.99 9.56 8.12
N ASP A 531 3.81 9.58 8.73
CA ASP A 531 2.55 9.79 8.04
C ASP A 531 2.37 11.27 7.70
N LEU A 532 2.50 11.62 6.41
CA LEU A 532 2.37 12.99 5.93
C LEU A 532 0.92 13.48 5.88
N ALA A 533 -0.10 12.62 6.05
CA ALA A 533 -1.47 13.09 6.20
C ALA A 533 -1.67 13.86 7.52
N ILE A 534 -0.84 13.60 8.54
CA ILE A 534 -0.86 14.32 9.82
C ILE A 534 -0.18 15.68 9.68
N ARG A 535 -0.95 16.76 9.89
CA ARG A 535 -0.47 18.15 9.73
C ARG A 535 0.76 18.48 10.60
N GLU A 536 0.83 17.93 11.81
CA GLU A 536 1.95 18.17 12.73
C GLU A 536 3.27 17.57 12.21
N ASN A 537 3.21 16.43 11.53
CA ASN A 537 4.40 15.86 10.90
C ASN A 537 4.90 16.77 9.76
N ARG A 538 3.98 17.31 8.94
CA ARG A 538 4.33 18.30 7.90
C ARG A 538 4.94 19.56 8.49
N LYS A 539 4.43 20.07 9.61
CA LYS A 539 5.00 21.23 10.31
C LYS A 539 6.42 20.97 10.83
N ARG A 540 6.67 19.80 11.41
CA ARG A 540 8.02 19.39 11.86
C ARG A 540 9.01 19.37 10.69
N LEU A 541 8.63 18.74 9.57
CA LEU A 541 9.47 18.71 8.37
C LEU A 541 9.72 20.12 7.82
N ALA A 542 8.68 20.96 7.72
CA ALA A 542 8.83 22.34 7.27
C ALA A 542 9.76 23.15 8.20
N SER A 543 9.65 22.98 9.51
CA SER A 543 10.53 23.63 10.48
C SER A 543 11.99 23.20 10.31
N GLU A 544 12.23 21.90 10.08
CA GLU A 544 13.57 21.39 9.87
C GLU A 544 14.15 21.82 8.52
N GLN A 545 13.32 21.84 7.48
CA GLN A 545 13.69 22.36 6.16
C GLN A 545 14.12 23.83 6.26
N ASN A 546 13.31 24.67 6.92
CA ASN A 546 13.63 26.09 7.14
C ASN A 546 14.94 26.26 7.91
N ARG A 547 15.19 25.41 8.91
CA ARG A 547 16.44 25.44 9.68
C ARG A 547 17.64 25.08 8.81
N PHE A 548 17.51 24.07 7.95
CA PHE A 548 18.57 23.71 7.01
C PHE A 548 18.82 24.82 5.99
N ASP A 549 17.76 25.34 5.38
CA ASP A 549 17.85 26.37 4.34
C ASP A 549 18.53 27.63 4.87
N ALA A 550 18.23 28.04 6.11
CA ALA A 550 18.87 29.18 6.76
C ALA A 550 20.35 28.97 7.11
N GLY A 551 20.82 27.72 7.22
CA GLY A 551 22.19 27.37 7.60
C GLY A 551 23.12 27.06 6.43
N ALA A 552 22.61 27.03 5.20
CA ALA A 552 23.36 26.69 3.99
C ALA A 552 24.30 27.84 3.54
N PRO A 553 25.41 27.56 2.81
CA PRO A 553 25.90 26.25 2.39
C PRO A 553 26.72 25.53 3.46
N TYR A 554 26.53 24.21 3.60
CA TYR A 554 27.17 23.41 4.63
C TYR A 554 28.57 22.88 4.23
N PRO A 555 29.61 23.01 5.08
CA PRO A 555 30.95 22.53 4.75
C PRO A 555 31.09 21.01 4.93
N CYS A 556 31.44 20.29 3.87
CA CYS A 556 31.67 18.84 3.85
C CYS A 556 32.93 18.45 3.04
N GLY A 557 33.42 17.23 3.25
CA GLY A 557 34.62 16.73 2.57
C GLY A 557 35.09 15.37 3.11
N PRO A 558 36.33 14.96 2.82
CA PRO A 558 36.86 13.68 3.26
C PRO A 558 36.80 13.50 4.76
N ILE A 559 36.49 12.27 5.18
CA ILE A 559 36.60 11.82 6.57
C ILE A 559 37.59 10.67 6.59
N VAL A 560 38.81 10.92 7.08
CA VAL A 560 39.89 9.93 7.07
C VAL A 560 40.39 9.71 8.48
N ALA A 561 40.15 8.51 9.04
CA ALA A 561 40.50 8.17 10.42
C ALA A 561 39.97 9.23 11.40
N GLY A 562 38.68 9.57 11.26
CA GLY A 562 37.99 10.54 12.12
C GLY A 562 38.25 12.01 11.79
N LYS A 563 39.30 12.30 11.03
CA LYS A 563 39.67 13.67 10.67
C LYS A 563 38.85 14.14 9.49
N VAL A 564 38.21 15.30 9.67
CA VAL A 564 37.39 15.92 8.63
C VAL A 564 38.15 17.05 7.95
N SER A 565 38.17 17.02 6.62
CA SER A 565 38.67 18.12 5.78
C SER A 565 37.50 18.97 5.28
N LYS A 566 37.47 20.27 5.62
CA LYS A 566 36.35 21.20 5.35
C LYS A 566 36.77 22.52 4.65
N GLY A 567 37.89 22.51 3.94
CA GLY A 567 38.55 23.73 3.42
C GLY A 567 38.37 24.01 1.92
N GLY A 568 37.50 23.26 1.22
CA GLY A 568 37.28 23.39 -0.21
C GLY A 568 36.33 24.53 -0.59
N ASP A 569 36.53 25.08 -1.78
CA ASP A 569 35.76 26.20 -2.34
C ASP A 569 34.66 25.76 -3.33
N THR A 570 34.56 24.46 -3.65
CA THR A 570 33.58 23.94 -4.61
C THR A 570 32.17 24.01 -4.00
N VAL A 571 31.28 24.78 -4.62
CA VAL A 571 29.89 24.91 -4.16
C VAL A 571 28.99 23.92 -4.92
N THR A 572 28.27 23.07 -4.20
CA THR A 572 27.20 22.24 -4.77
C THR A 572 25.87 23.00 -4.69
N LYS A 573 25.06 22.89 -5.74
CA LYS A 573 23.78 23.59 -5.89
C LYS A 573 22.61 22.63 -5.85
N SER A 574 21.44 23.11 -5.47
CA SER A 574 20.24 22.29 -5.48
C SER A 574 19.77 22.05 -6.93
N PRO A 575 19.35 20.83 -7.30
CA PRO A 575 18.72 20.60 -8.60
C PRO A 575 17.33 21.26 -8.70
N ALA A 576 16.69 21.57 -7.57
CA ALA A 576 15.37 22.20 -7.52
C ALA A 576 15.46 23.73 -7.63
N ASP A 577 16.60 24.30 -7.23
CA ASP A 577 16.85 25.73 -7.22
C ASP A 577 18.35 26.00 -7.45
N LEU A 578 18.71 26.45 -8.65
CA LEU A 578 20.10 26.66 -9.04
C LEU A 578 20.76 27.86 -8.33
N ASP A 579 19.99 28.70 -7.65
CA ASP A 579 20.51 29.79 -6.83
C ASP A 579 20.78 29.34 -5.38
N PHE A 580 20.22 28.19 -4.97
CA PHE A 580 20.43 27.63 -3.64
C PHE A 580 21.74 26.82 -3.58
N ALA A 581 22.70 27.30 -2.78
CA ALA A 581 23.96 26.62 -2.49
C ALA A 581 23.78 25.63 -1.32
N VAL A 582 23.86 24.33 -1.59
CA VAL A 582 23.63 23.25 -0.61
C VAL A 582 24.85 23.05 0.29
N ALA A 583 26.03 22.88 -0.31
CA ALA A 583 27.25 22.56 0.40
C ALA A 583 28.49 23.24 -0.19
N LYS A 584 29.53 23.36 0.65
CA LYS A 584 30.91 23.68 0.26
C LYS A 584 31.74 22.41 0.39
N LEU A 585 32.09 21.82 -0.73
CA LEU A 585 32.76 20.53 -0.85
C LEU A 585 34.28 20.70 -0.92
N THR A 586 34.98 19.92 -0.09
CA THR A 586 36.37 19.53 -0.33
C THR A 586 36.36 18.16 -0.99
N GLU A 587 37.02 17.97 -2.13
CA GLU A 587 37.20 16.63 -2.72
C GLU A 587 38.41 15.92 -2.11
N ALA A 588 38.39 14.58 -2.14
CA ALA A 588 39.50 13.75 -1.70
C ALA A 588 40.68 13.84 -2.67
N GLY A 589 41.85 14.19 -2.15
CA GLY A 589 43.09 14.16 -2.91
C GLY A 589 43.84 12.83 -2.75
N GLU A 590 44.94 12.67 -3.50
CA GLU A 590 45.82 11.49 -3.41
C GLU A 590 46.33 11.22 -1.99
N LYS A 591 46.62 12.29 -1.22
CA LYS A 591 47.05 12.19 0.18
C LYS A 591 45.97 11.61 1.09
N ASP A 592 44.71 11.96 0.86
CA ASP A 592 43.58 11.44 1.62
C ASP A 592 43.36 9.97 1.31
N ILE A 593 43.43 9.60 0.02
CA ILE A 593 43.30 8.22 -0.46
C ILE A 593 44.37 7.33 0.17
N GLU A 594 45.65 7.71 0.11
CA GLU A 594 46.74 6.92 0.71
C GLU A 594 46.58 6.81 2.23
N ALA A 595 46.23 7.91 2.90
CA ALA A 595 46.01 7.90 4.34
C ALA A 595 44.84 6.98 4.74
N ALA A 596 43.76 6.95 3.97
CA ALA A 596 42.63 6.06 4.17
C ALA A 596 43.02 4.60 4.00
N PHE A 597 43.73 4.25 2.93
CA PHE A 597 44.19 2.87 2.73
C PHE A 597 45.12 2.39 3.84
N ARG A 598 46.09 3.22 4.24
CA ARG A 598 47.01 2.88 5.33
C ARG A 598 46.27 2.66 6.65
N SER A 599 45.31 3.52 6.97
CA SER A 599 44.48 3.39 8.19
C SER A 599 43.62 2.13 8.14
N ALA A 600 42.89 1.92 7.05
CA ALA A 600 41.99 0.78 6.88
C ALA A 600 42.74 -0.56 6.88
N ALA A 601 43.94 -0.61 6.28
CA ALA A 601 44.80 -1.80 6.30
C ALA A 601 45.28 -2.12 7.72
N ALA A 602 45.74 -1.10 8.46
CA ALA A 602 46.27 -1.28 9.81
C ALA A 602 45.19 -1.72 10.82
N TYR A 603 43.92 -1.36 10.59
CA TYR A 603 42.83 -1.68 11.51
C TYR A 603 42.02 -2.94 11.15
N PHE A 604 42.19 -3.47 9.92
CA PHE A 604 41.37 -4.57 9.42
C PHE A 604 41.33 -5.79 10.33
N ASP A 605 42.48 -6.26 10.81
CA ASP A 605 42.54 -7.47 11.64
C ASP A 605 41.76 -7.30 12.95
N ALA A 606 41.87 -6.13 13.60
CA ALA A 606 41.13 -5.81 14.81
C ALA A 606 39.62 -5.75 14.55
N TRP A 607 39.21 -5.14 13.44
CA TRP A 607 37.79 -5.07 13.07
C TRP A 607 37.21 -6.45 12.75
N ASN A 608 37.91 -7.26 11.97
CA ASN A 608 37.48 -8.61 11.61
C ASN A 608 37.35 -9.51 12.87
N ALA A 609 38.32 -9.40 13.80
CA ALA A 609 38.34 -10.13 15.05
C ALA A 609 37.23 -9.75 16.05
N SER A 610 36.57 -8.59 15.89
CA SER A 610 35.47 -8.17 16.78
C SER A 610 34.24 -9.08 16.77
N GLY A 611 34.09 -9.94 15.76
CA GLY A 611 32.99 -10.91 15.65
C GLY A 611 31.65 -10.31 15.22
N GLY A 612 30.72 -11.16 14.75
CA GLY A 612 29.42 -10.73 14.22
C GLY A 612 28.59 -9.89 15.19
N ALA A 613 28.49 -10.32 16.44
CA ALA A 613 27.67 -9.66 17.47
C ALA A 613 28.14 -8.23 17.80
N SER A 614 29.46 -8.00 17.94
CA SER A 614 29.97 -6.66 18.22
C SER A 614 29.69 -5.69 17.07
N ARG A 615 29.79 -6.16 15.83
CA ARG A 615 29.52 -5.36 14.64
C ARG A 615 28.03 -5.07 14.49
N ALA A 616 27.18 -6.08 14.71
CA ALA A 616 25.72 -5.95 14.69
C ALA A 616 25.21 -4.89 15.68
N ALA A 617 25.77 -4.84 16.89
CA ALA A 617 25.41 -3.82 17.89
C ALA A 617 25.65 -2.38 17.39
N ILE A 618 26.73 -2.14 16.66
CA ILE A 618 27.03 -0.82 16.06
C ILE A 618 26.03 -0.50 14.94
N LEU A 619 25.73 -1.48 14.07
CA LEU A 619 24.76 -1.28 12.98
C LEU A 619 23.36 -0.93 13.51
N ARG A 620 22.91 -1.58 14.60
CA ARG A 620 21.63 -1.23 15.23
C ARG A 620 21.62 0.19 15.82
N LYS A 621 22.70 0.60 16.51
CA LYS A 621 22.85 1.98 17.00
C LYS A 621 22.84 3.01 15.87
N MET A 622 23.45 2.68 14.73
CA MET A 622 23.39 3.51 13.54
C MET A 622 21.95 3.59 12.99
N ALA A 623 21.22 2.49 12.98
CA ALA A 623 19.82 2.47 12.56
C ALA A 623 18.95 3.39 13.43
N ASP A 624 19.13 3.33 14.75
CA ASP A 624 18.42 4.20 15.70
C ASP A 624 18.82 5.68 15.53
N SER A 625 20.08 5.94 15.17
CA SER A 625 20.58 7.29 14.85
C SER A 625 19.92 7.86 13.59
N LEU A 626 19.74 7.06 12.54
CA LEU A 626 19.03 7.48 11.32
C LEU A 626 17.55 7.77 11.60
N GLU A 627 16.87 6.95 12.40
CA GLU A 627 15.47 7.19 12.78
C GLU A 627 15.30 8.46 13.64
N THR A 628 16.31 8.80 14.43
CA THR A 628 16.33 10.01 15.28
C THR A 628 16.57 11.28 14.48
N GLU A 629 17.39 11.20 13.42
CA GLU A 629 17.77 12.34 12.58
C GLU A 629 16.95 12.40 11.28
N MET A 630 15.82 11.69 11.21
CA MET A 630 15.03 11.50 9.98
C MET A 630 14.65 12.83 9.31
N GLU A 631 14.09 13.80 10.04
CA GLU A 631 13.71 15.08 9.43
C GLU A 631 14.91 15.84 8.88
N ARG A 632 16.05 15.80 9.59
CA ARG A 632 17.31 16.45 9.17
C ARG A 632 17.82 15.83 7.87
N LEU A 633 17.81 14.50 7.78
CA LEU A 633 18.26 13.76 6.60
C LEU A 633 17.35 14.01 5.41
N ILE A 634 16.03 14.07 5.62
CA ILE A 634 15.06 14.43 4.58
C ILE A 634 15.36 15.84 4.05
N ALA A 635 15.52 16.83 4.94
CA ALA A 635 15.81 18.21 4.54
C ALA A 635 17.08 18.34 3.68
N VAL A 636 18.13 17.55 4.01
CA VAL A 636 19.35 17.46 3.18
C VAL A 636 19.03 16.86 1.82
N MET A 637 18.40 15.68 1.75
CA MET A 637 18.13 15.00 0.47
C MET A 637 17.18 15.79 -0.44
N THR A 638 16.21 16.49 0.14
CA THR A 638 15.29 17.37 -0.58
C THR A 638 16.03 18.46 -1.34
N ARG A 639 17.00 19.12 -0.70
CA ARG A 639 17.80 20.17 -1.34
C ARG A 639 18.96 19.63 -2.17
N GLU A 640 19.63 18.58 -1.73
CA GLU A 640 20.82 18.05 -2.41
C GLU A 640 20.47 17.23 -3.65
N THR A 641 19.42 16.42 -3.59
CA THR A 641 19.08 15.45 -4.65
C THR A 641 17.67 15.61 -5.21
N GLY A 642 16.90 16.59 -4.72
CA GLY A 642 15.57 16.89 -5.23
C GLY A 642 14.48 15.91 -4.79
N LYS A 643 14.69 15.13 -3.72
CA LYS A 643 13.72 14.13 -3.26
C LYS A 643 12.52 14.76 -2.57
N THR A 644 11.33 14.33 -2.97
CA THR A 644 10.09 14.68 -2.27
C THR A 644 10.12 14.15 -0.83
N LEU A 645 9.30 14.72 0.05
CA LEU A 645 9.25 14.31 1.45
C LEU A 645 8.96 12.81 1.62
N ASN A 646 8.01 12.27 0.85
CA ASN A 646 7.67 10.83 0.88
C ASN A 646 8.84 9.95 0.40
N ASP A 647 9.55 10.36 -0.65
CA ASP A 647 10.75 9.66 -1.12
C ASP A 647 11.86 9.69 -0.05
N GLY A 648 12.01 10.80 0.67
CA GLY A 648 12.95 10.94 1.77
C GLY A 648 12.61 10.02 2.96
N VAL A 649 11.33 9.94 3.37
CA VAL A 649 10.87 9.01 4.42
C VAL A 649 11.17 7.57 4.01
N ALA A 650 10.82 7.19 2.78
CA ALA A 650 11.06 5.85 2.27
C ALA A 650 12.56 5.49 2.26
N GLU A 651 13.42 6.43 1.89
CA GLU A 651 14.86 6.18 1.81
C GLU A 651 15.53 6.07 3.20
N VAL A 652 15.16 6.92 4.16
CA VAL A 652 15.65 6.77 5.54
C VAL A 652 15.26 5.39 6.10
N ARG A 653 14.01 4.97 5.85
CA ARG A 653 13.53 3.65 6.25
C ARG A 653 14.32 2.51 5.62
N GLU A 654 14.57 2.59 4.31
CA GLU A 654 15.35 1.57 3.61
C GLU A 654 16.79 1.46 4.17
N ALA A 655 17.44 2.59 4.49
CA ALA A 655 18.75 2.61 5.13
C ALA A 655 18.74 1.95 6.53
N VAL A 656 17.72 2.25 7.34
CA VAL A 656 17.49 1.64 8.65
C VAL A 656 17.27 0.14 8.52
N ASP A 657 16.46 -0.29 7.56
CA ASP A 657 16.18 -1.70 7.33
C ASP A 657 17.42 -2.46 6.87
N PHE A 658 18.27 -1.90 6.00
CA PHE A 658 19.57 -2.50 5.66
C PHE A 658 20.45 -2.73 6.89
N LEU A 659 20.57 -1.73 7.76
CA LEU A 659 21.37 -1.82 8.97
C LEU A 659 20.86 -2.90 9.92
N ARG A 660 19.55 -2.92 10.20
CA ARG A 660 18.94 -3.91 11.09
C ARG A 660 18.97 -5.31 10.51
N TYR A 661 18.71 -5.45 9.21
CA TYR A 661 18.76 -6.74 8.52
C TYR A 661 20.18 -7.32 8.50
N TYR A 662 21.19 -6.53 8.11
CA TYR A 662 22.57 -7.00 8.09
C TYR A 662 23.17 -7.18 9.49
N ALA A 663 22.68 -6.49 10.51
CA ALA A 663 23.02 -6.78 11.90
C ALA A 663 22.59 -8.20 12.30
N SER A 664 21.34 -8.57 12.03
CA SER A 664 20.84 -9.91 12.34
C SER A 664 21.59 -10.99 11.53
N GLN A 665 21.89 -10.72 10.27
CA GLN A 665 22.69 -11.63 9.44
C GLN A 665 24.16 -11.74 9.90
N ALA A 666 24.73 -10.66 10.45
CA ALA A 666 26.08 -10.71 11.01
C ALA A 666 26.13 -11.60 12.25
N GLU A 667 25.14 -11.49 13.13
CA GLU A 667 25.02 -12.34 14.32
C GLU A 667 24.84 -13.81 13.93
N GLU A 668 23.95 -14.10 12.99
CA GLU A 668 23.70 -15.48 12.57
C GLU A 668 24.94 -16.11 11.90
N LYS A 669 25.54 -15.40 10.93
CA LYS A 669 26.53 -16.01 10.01
C LYS A 669 27.98 -15.85 10.45
N PHE A 670 28.25 -14.97 11.42
CA PHE A 670 29.60 -14.68 11.91
C PHE A 670 29.71 -14.81 13.44
N ALA A 671 28.81 -15.56 14.09
CA ALA A 671 28.87 -15.87 15.53
C ALA A 671 29.98 -16.87 15.86
N SER A 672 30.00 -18.03 15.22
CA SER A 672 30.94 -19.11 15.50
C SER A 672 31.16 -20.00 14.27
N PRO A 673 32.28 -20.73 14.19
CA PRO A 673 32.47 -21.74 13.16
C PRO A 673 31.34 -22.78 13.17
N VAL A 674 30.86 -23.15 11.99
CA VAL A 674 29.84 -24.17 11.79
C VAL A 674 30.52 -25.54 11.68
N ARG A 675 30.15 -26.48 12.54
CA ARG A 675 30.67 -27.85 12.46
C ARG A 675 30.13 -28.57 11.22
N LEU A 676 31.02 -29.14 10.44
CA LEU A 676 30.73 -29.96 9.28
C LEU A 676 30.74 -31.44 9.66
N PRO A 677 29.97 -32.29 8.94
CA PRO A 677 30.07 -33.73 9.10
C PRO A 677 31.48 -34.22 8.74
N GLY A 678 31.94 -35.25 9.45
CA GLY A 678 33.27 -35.83 9.27
C GLY A 678 33.39 -37.24 9.86
N PRO A 679 34.50 -37.94 9.61
CA PRO A 679 34.77 -39.23 10.21
C PRO A 679 34.99 -39.12 11.73
N ALA A 680 34.84 -40.24 12.44
CA ALA A 680 35.21 -40.33 13.85
C ALA A 680 36.69 -39.98 14.05
N GLY A 681 37.00 -39.35 15.18
CA GLY A 681 38.36 -38.90 15.48
C GLY A 681 38.78 -37.62 14.74
N GLU A 682 37.86 -36.94 14.06
CA GLU A 682 38.09 -35.67 13.36
C GLU A 682 37.00 -34.65 13.64
N THR A 683 37.37 -33.37 13.73
CA THR A 683 36.41 -32.27 13.70
C THR A 683 36.71 -31.33 12.56
N ASN A 684 35.66 -30.98 11.81
CA ASN A 684 35.72 -30.07 10.68
C ASN A 684 34.84 -28.86 10.98
N HIS A 685 35.37 -27.65 10.88
CA HIS A 685 34.61 -26.42 11.12
C HIS A 685 34.85 -25.42 10.01
N ILE A 686 33.78 -24.86 9.46
CA ILE A 686 33.84 -23.77 8.48
C ILE A 686 33.45 -22.44 9.14
N GLU A 687 34.17 -21.37 8.82
CA GLU A 687 33.85 -20.03 9.27
C GLU A 687 33.98 -19.00 8.14
N LEU A 688 33.27 -17.87 8.30
CA LEU A 688 33.36 -16.71 7.43
C LEU A 688 34.22 -15.62 8.09
N LYS A 689 35.16 -15.06 7.33
CA LYS A 689 35.98 -13.91 7.74
C LYS A 689 35.89 -12.78 6.72
N GLY A 690 36.05 -11.53 7.18
CA GLY A 690 36.22 -10.39 6.29
C GLY A 690 37.37 -10.63 5.30
N ARG A 691 37.25 -10.08 4.10
CA ARG A 691 38.25 -10.21 3.02
C ARG A 691 39.38 -9.19 3.15
N GLY A 692 39.11 -7.99 3.69
CA GLY A 692 40.08 -6.91 3.81
C GLY A 692 39.42 -5.54 3.67
N ILE A 693 40.02 -4.70 2.81
CA ILE A 693 39.48 -3.38 2.46
C ILE A 693 38.47 -3.53 1.31
N PHE A 694 37.23 -3.09 1.55
CA PHE A 694 36.20 -2.95 0.54
C PHE A 694 36.08 -1.50 0.08
N VAL A 695 35.96 -1.30 -1.24
CA VAL A 695 35.61 -0.01 -1.82
C VAL A 695 34.12 -0.02 -2.13
N CYS A 696 33.37 0.90 -1.52
CA CYS A 696 31.93 1.07 -1.74
C CYS A 696 31.70 2.33 -2.58
N ILE A 697 31.12 2.15 -3.78
CA ILE A 697 30.81 3.25 -4.71
C ILE A 697 29.30 3.26 -4.93
N SER A 698 28.66 4.35 -4.52
CA SER A 698 27.19 4.47 -4.51
C SER A 698 26.68 5.53 -5.50
N PRO A 699 25.43 5.42 -5.95
CA PRO A 699 24.82 6.35 -6.88
C PRO A 699 24.19 7.55 -6.14
N TRP A 700 23.81 8.57 -6.90
CA TRP A 700 23.14 9.79 -6.39
C TRP A 700 21.64 9.61 -6.14
N ASN A 701 21.02 8.58 -6.73
CA ASN A 701 19.56 8.47 -6.76
C ASN A 701 18.97 7.79 -5.51
N PHE A 702 19.78 7.04 -4.77
CA PHE A 702 19.53 6.62 -3.39
C PHE A 702 20.79 6.92 -2.57
N PRO A 703 21.05 8.21 -2.34
CA PRO A 703 22.32 8.68 -1.83
C PRO A 703 22.55 8.33 -0.35
N LEU A 704 21.49 7.96 0.38
CA LEU A 704 21.54 7.48 1.75
C LEU A 704 21.36 5.96 1.83
N ALA A 705 20.31 5.39 1.23
CA ALA A 705 19.98 3.98 1.44
C ALA A 705 20.99 3.01 0.81
N ILE A 706 21.31 3.18 -0.48
CA ILE A 706 22.27 2.29 -1.16
C ILE A 706 23.68 2.52 -0.61
N PHE A 707 24.05 3.78 -0.35
CA PHE A 707 25.31 4.12 0.31
C PHE A 707 25.45 3.39 1.65
N THR A 708 24.45 3.51 2.51
CA THR A 708 24.43 2.86 3.83
C THR A 708 24.39 1.33 3.70
N GLY A 709 23.59 0.78 2.78
CA GLY A 709 23.44 -0.66 2.60
C GLY A 709 24.74 -1.35 2.18
N GLN A 710 25.47 -0.79 1.20
CA GLN A 710 26.78 -1.31 0.77
C GLN A 710 27.80 -1.29 1.93
N ILE A 711 27.88 -0.16 2.64
CA ILE A 711 28.81 0.02 3.77
C ILE A 711 28.45 -0.94 4.91
N ALA A 712 27.18 -1.00 5.30
CA ALA A 712 26.69 -1.85 6.37
C ALA A 712 26.98 -3.33 6.10
N ALA A 713 26.80 -3.81 4.86
CA ALA A 713 27.11 -5.17 4.48
C ALA A 713 28.61 -5.49 4.59
N ALA A 714 29.47 -4.60 4.08
CA ALA A 714 30.92 -4.78 4.16
C ALA A 714 31.42 -4.79 5.61
N LEU A 715 30.92 -3.85 6.43
CA LEU A 715 31.21 -3.76 7.86
C LEU A 715 30.69 -5.00 8.61
N ALA A 716 29.44 -5.43 8.36
CA ALA A 716 28.84 -6.63 8.95
C ALA A 716 29.69 -7.88 8.73
N ALA A 717 30.26 -8.03 7.52
CA ALA A 717 31.14 -9.15 7.17
C ALA A 717 32.58 -9.02 7.70
N GLY A 718 32.92 -7.94 8.42
CA GLY A 718 34.22 -7.75 9.07
C GLY A 718 35.27 -7.06 8.20
N ASN A 719 34.87 -6.31 7.17
CA ASN A 719 35.77 -5.54 6.30
C ASN A 719 35.90 -4.09 6.79
N THR A 720 37.04 -3.47 6.52
CA THR A 720 37.18 -2.01 6.58
C THR A 720 36.76 -1.41 5.24
N VAL A 721 36.24 -0.18 5.24
CA VAL A 721 35.53 0.39 4.09
C VAL A 721 36.08 1.76 3.70
N LEU A 722 36.34 1.92 2.40
CA LEU A 722 36.55 3.23 1.76
C LEU A 722 35.32 3.52 0.90
N ALA A 723 34.54 4.52 1.31
CA ALA A 723 33.28 4.88 0.69
C ALA A 723 33.44 6.10 -0.21
N LYS A 724 33.03 5.97 -1.47
CA LYS A 724 33.01 7.03 -2.47
C LYS A 724 31.55 7.27 -2.91
N PRO A 725 30.88 8.33 -2.43
CA PRO A 725 29.53 8.66 -2.89
C PRO A 725 29.54 9.24 -4.31
N ALA A 726 28.38 9.33 -4.95
CA ALA A 726 28.23 10.09 -6.18
C ALA A 726 28.58 11.57 -5.96
N GLU A 727 29.11 12.23 -6.99
CA GLU A 727 29.56 13.63 -6.93
C GLU A 727 28.40 14.62 -6.73
N GLN A 728 27.18 14.22 -7.10
CA GLN A 728 25.97 15.02 -6.90
C GLN A 728 25.45 14.99 -5.45
N SER A 729 25.86 14.01 -4.62
CA SER A 729 25.29 13.81 -3.28
C SER A 729 26.32 13.63 -2.14
N PRO A 730 27.33 14.51 -2.01
CA PRO A 730 28.39 14.35 -1.02
C PRO A 730 27.97 14.70 0.42
N LEU A 731 27.02 15.60 0.64
CA LEU A 731 26.60 16.09 1.96
C LEU A 731 25.82 15.03 2.74
N ILE A 732 24.85 14.36 2.12
CA ILE A 732 24.11 13.29 2.79
C ILE A 732 25.02 12.11 3.15
N ALA A 733 25.98 11.76 2.28
CA ALA A 733 26.98 10.75 2.57
C ALA A 733 27.91 11.18 3.73
N PHE A 734 28.27 12.46 3.77
CA PHE A 734 29.02 13.06 4.87
C PHE A 734 28.28 12.96 6.20
N GLU A 735 27.00 13.32 6.24
CA GLU A 735 26.18 13.18 7.46
C GLU A 735 26.02 11.70 7.86
N ALA A 736 25.82 10.79 6.91
CA ALA A 736 25.73 9.35 7.20
C ALA A 736 27.00 8.80 7.87
N VAL A 737 28.20 9.16 7.38
CA VAL A 737 29.47 8.70 8.01
C VAL A 737 29.69 9.33 9.38
N ARG A 738 29.29 10.59 9.59
CA ARG A 738 29.29 11.20 10.94
C ARG A 738 28.36 10.47 11.89
N LEU A 739 27.19 10.03 11.43
CA LEU A 739 26.26 9.25 12.24
C LEU A 739 26.80 7.86 12.56
N PHE A 740 27.51 7.21 11.63
CA PHE A 740 28.23 5.96 11.93
C PHE A 740 29.25 6.15 13.07
N GLN A 741 30.03 7.23 13.04
CA GLN A 741 30.98 7.56 14.11
C GLN A 741 30.25 7.84 15.43
N LYS A 742 29.15 8.62 15.40
CA LYS A 742 28.29 8.88 16.57
C LYS A 742 27.69 7.59 17.15
N ALA A 743 27.38 6.61 16.30
CA ALA A 743 26.88 5.30 16.70
C ALA A 743 27.96 4.37 17.31
N GLY A 744 29.23 4.82 17.34
CA GLY A 744 30.35 4.11 17.94
C GLY A 744 31.15 3.26 16.95
N LEU A 745 30.99 3.46 15.64
CA LEU A 745 31.87 2.83 14.65
C LEU A 745 33.30 3.37 14.81
N PRO A 746 34.33 2.51 14.95
CA PRO A 746 35.70 2.95 14.98
C PRO A 746 36.07 3.76 13.73
N GLU A 747 36.72 4.90 13.94
CA GLU A 747 37.03 5.87 12.89
C GLU A 747 37.92 5.30 11.77
N GLN A 748 38.68 4.24 12.06
CA GLN A 748 39.57 3.54 11.13
C GLN A 748 38.84 2.44 10.33
N ALA A 749 37.60 2.11 10.69
CA ALA A 749 36.82 1.09 10.00
C ALA A 749 36.09 1.63 8.76
N LEU A 750 35.80 2.94 8.71
CA LEU A 750 35.07 3.58 7.61
C LEU A 750 35.67 4.95 7.29
N HIS A 751 36.00 5.14 6.02
CA HIS A 751 36.55 6.37 5.46
C HIS A 751 35.62 6.91 4.37
N LEU A 752 35.40 8.23 4.36
CA LEU A 752 34.65 8.90 3.30
C LEU A 752 35.62 9.65 2.37
N LEU A 753 35.51 9.40 1.07
CA LEU A 753 36.35 9.99 0.05
C LEU A 753 35.47 10.55 -1.08
N PRO A 754 34.88 11.75 -0.91
CA PRO A 754 34.05 12.37 -1.95
C PRO A 754 34.90 12.89 -3.11
N GLY A 755 34.33 12.96 -4.31
CA GLY A 755 34.98 13.48 -5.51
C GLY A 755 34.39 12.88 -6.79
N ASP A 756 34.99 13.16 -7.93
CA ASP A 756 34.52 12.67 -9.24
C ASP A 756 34.86 11.18 -9.48
N GLY A 757 34.61 10.73 -10.72
CA GLY A 757 34.97 9.38 -11.16
C GLY A 757 36.46 9.02 -11.05
N LYS A 758 37.38 9.99 -11.00
CA LYS A 758 38.82 9.74 -10.87
C LYS A 758 39.18 9.27 -9.47
N VAL A 759 38.54 9.81 -8.43
CA VAL A 759 38.67 9.30 -7.06
C VAL A 759 38.24 7.83 -7.02
N GLY A 760 37.07 7.52 -7.60
CA GLY A 760 36.60 6.13 -7.71
C GLY A 760 37.58 5.21 -8.45
N ALA A 761 38.11 5.66 -9.60
CA ALA A 761 39.09 4.90 -10.38
C ALA A 761 40.41 4.67 -9.62
N ALA A 762 40.91 5.68 -8.90
CA ALA A 762 42.11 5.57 -8.07
C ALA A 762 41.92 4.55 -6.96
N LEU A 763 40.77 4.56 -6.29
CA LEU A 763 40.42 3.56 -5.28
C LEU A 763 40.38 2.15 -5.86
N VAL A 764 39.67 1.97 -6.98
CA VAL A 764 39.52 0.66 -7.62
C VAL A 764 40.87 0.13 -8.12
N LYS A 765 41.80 0.97 -8.57
CA LYS A 765 43.11 0.54 -9.10
C LYS A 765 44.08 0.06 -8.02
N ASP A 766 43.94 0.47 -6.77
CA ASP A 766 44.89 0.15 -5.70
C ASP A 766 45.01 -1.36 -5.42
N ALA A 767 46.23 -1.84 -5.19
CA ALA A 767 46.53 -3.27 -4.98
C ALA A 767 46.06 -3.82 -3.62
N ARG A 768 45.74 -2.94 -2.66
CA ARG A 768 45.27 -3.32 -1.31
C ARG A 768 43.79 -3.63 -1.25
N VAL A 769 43.02 -3.29 -2.30
CA VAL A 769 41.58 -3.60 -2.37
C VAL A 769 41.35 -5.11 -2.36
N ARG A 770 40.33 -5.56 -1.63
CA ARG A 770 39.91 -6.97 -1.51
C ARG A 770 38.46 -7.21 -1.91
N GLY A 771 37.75 -6.16 -2.31
CA GLY A 771 36.44 -6.23 -2.93
C GLY A 771 35.92 -4.85 -3.33
N VAL A 772 35.02 -4.82 -4.32
CA VAL A 772 34.31 -3.60 -4.72
C VAL A 772 32.81 -3.88 -4.70
N ALA A 773 32.06 -3.03 -4.00
CA ALA A 773 30.62 -2.94 -4.11
C ALA A 773 30.27 -1.66 -4.87
N PHE A 774 29.69 -1.80 -6.05
CA PHE A 774 29.36 -0.72 -6.95
C PHE A 774 27.87 -0.74 -7.27
N THR A 775 27.26 0.44 -7.26
CA THR A 775 25.93 0.64 -7.83
C THR A 775 25.93 1.89 -8.69
N GLY A 776 25.52 1.76 -9.96
CA GLY A 776 25.58 2.84 -10.94
C GLY A 776 25.36 2.35 -12.38
N SER A 777 25.94 3.02 -13.37
CA SER A 777 25.71 2.65 -14.77
C SER A 777 26.44 1.35 -15.18
N THR A 778 25.84 0.61 -16.12
CA THR A 778 26.44 -0.62 -16.69
C THR A 778 27.79 -0.32 -17.37
N GLU A 779 27.96 0.87 -17.92
CA GLU A 779 29.23 1.30 -18.52
C GLU A 779 30.35 1.40 -17.49
N VAL A 780 30.12 2.09 -16.37
CA VAL A 780 31.11 2.26 -15.31
C VAL A 780 31.40 0.91 -14.63
N ALA A 781 30.40 0.06 -14.42
CA ALA A 781 30.62 -1.31 -13.92
C ALA A 781 31.60 -2.11 -14.79
N ARG A 782 31.50 -2.01 -16.12
CA ARG A 782 32.44 -2.67 -17.05
C ARG A 782 33.86 -2.10 -16.95
N ILE A 783 33.99 -0.79 -16.76
CA ILE A 783 35.30 -0.15 -16.56
C ILE A 783 35.94 -0.65 -15.26
N ILE A 784 35.17 -0.68 -14.17
CA ILE A 784 35.63 -1.22 -12.87
C ILE A 784 36.06 -2.68 -13.03
N ASN A 785 35.24 -3.51 -13.69
CA ASN A 785 35.54 -4.92 -13.89
C ASN A 785 36.86 -5.14 -14.65
N ARG A 786 37.09 -4.41 -15.75
CA ARG A 786 38.36 -4.46 -16.50
C ARG A 786 39.53 -4.01 -15.64
N THR A 787 39.37 -2.90 -14.91
CA THR A 787 40.40 -2.37 -14.01
C THR A 787 40.79 -3.37 -12.93
N LEU A 788 39.82 -4.13 -12.39
CA LEU A 788 40.09 -5.20 -11.42
C LEU A 788 40.76 -6.42 -12.06
N ALA A 789 40.37 -6.77 -13.29
CA ALA A 789 40.94 -7.89 -14.05
C ALA A 789 42.39 -7.63 -14.51
N ASP A 790 42.76 -6.37 -14.74
CA ASP A 790 44.10 -5.95 -15.17
C ASP A 790 45.14 -5.98 -14.02
N LYS A 791 44.74 -6.33 -12.79
CA LYS A 791 45.66 -6.41 -11.64
C LYS A 791 46.38 -7.74 -11.59
N ASP A 792 47.67 -7.73 -11.27
CA ASP A 792 48.48 -8.94 -11.03
C ASP A 792 48.18 -9.64 -9.69
N GLY A 793 47.35 -9.04 -8.83
CA GLY A 793 47.02 -9.54 -7.49
C GLY A 793 45.87 -10.57 -7.46
N PRO A 794 45.30 -10.86 -6.28
CA PRO A 794 44.14 -11.74 -6.16
C PRO A 794 42.95 -11.24 -6.98
N ILE A 795 42.24 -12.17 -7.63
CA ILE A 795 40.99 -11.87 -8.34
C ILE A 795 39.98 -11.31 -7.35
N THR A 796 39.68 -10.02 -7.51
CA THR A 796 38.91 -9.25 -6.54
C THR A 796 37.41 -9.40 -6.81
N PRO A 797 36.58 -9.73 -5.80
CA PRO A 797 35.13 -9.71 -5.94
C PRO A 797 34.61 -8.35 -6.37
N LEU A 798 33.78 -8.34 -7.40
CA LEU A 798 32.93 -7.21 -7.78
C LEU A 798 31.47 -7.60 -7.51
N ILE A 799 30.77 -6.75 -6.78
CA ILE A 799 29.31 -6.71 -6.73
C ILE A 799 28.92 -5.45 -7.49
N ALA A 800 28.31 -5.60 -8.66
CA ALA A 800 27.87 -4.48 -9.48
C ALA A 800 26.36 -4.59 -9.71
N GLU A 801 25.61 -3.66 -9.13
CA GLU A 801 24.18 -3.48 -9.38
C GLU A 801 23.99 -2.31 -10.36
N THR A 802 23.31 -2.53 -11.47
CA THR A 802 23.25 -1.58 -12.58
C THR A 802 21.83 -1.28 -13.03
N GLY A 803 21.69 -0.59 -14.16
CA GLY A 803 20.41 -0.11 -14.70
C GLY A 803 19.48 -1.20 -15.22
N GLY A 804 18.29 -0.80 -15.67
CA GLY A 804 17.28 -1.72 -16.19
C GLY A 804 16.38 -1.11 -17.27
N LEU A 805 16.08 -1.89 -18.31
CA LEU A 805 14.98 -1.59 -19.23
C LEU A 805 13.71 -2.31 -18.76
N ASN A 806 13.10 -1.80 -17.70
CA ASN A 806 12.03 -2.50 -16.99
C ASN A 806 10.69 -2.42 -17.73
N GLY A 807 10.01 -3.57 -17.84
CA GLY A 807 8.74 -3.72 -18.54
C GLY A 807 7.55 -4.02 -17.63
N MET A 808 6.35 -3.56 -17.99
CA MET A 808 5.09 -3.98 -17.36
C MET A 808 4.13 -4.57 -18.40
N PHE A 809 3.72 -5.82 -18.23
CA PHE A 809 2.71 -6.46 -19.09
C PHE A 809 1.33 -6.38 -18.46
N VAL A 810 0.36 -5.90 -19.23
CA VAL A 810 -1.03 -5.76 -18.79
C VAL A 810 -1.92 -6.59 -19.71
N ASP A 811 -2.86 -7.36 -19.16
CA ASP A 811 -3.91 -8.00 -19.96
C ASP A 811 -5.28 -7.30 -19.77
N THR A 812 -6.31 -7.81 -20.44
CA THR A 812 -7.64 -7.19 -20.38
C THR A 812 -8.42 -7.51 -19.11
N SER A 813 -7.96 -8.44 -18.27
CA SER A 813 -8.59 -8.74 -16.97
C SER A 813 -8.14 -7.79 -15.85
N ALA A 814 -7.05 -7.06 -16.08
CA ALA A 814 -6.50 -6.07 -15.15
C ALA A 814 -7.49 -4.93 -14.86
N LEU A 815 -7.50 -4.46 -13.61
CA LEU A 815 -8.27 -3.28 -13.24
C LEU A 815 -7.58 -2.03 -13.78
N ARG A 816 -8.26 -1.30 -14.67
CA ARG A 816 -7.73 -0.10 -15.36
C ARG A 816 -7.19 0.93 -14.38
N GLU A 817 -7.96 1.26 -13.36
CA GLU A 817 -7.62 2.28 -12.37
C GLU A 817 -6.33 1.93 -11.63
N GLN A 818 -6.18 0.66 -11.24
CA GLN A 818 -4.98 0.18 -10.57
C GLN A 818 -3.75 0.20 -11.49
N VAL A 819 -3.90 -0.19 -12.76
CA VAL A 819 -2.82 -0.11 -13.76
C VAL A 819 -2.35 1.33 -13.92
N ILE A 820 -3.27 2.30 -13.95
CA ILE A 820 -2.93 3.72 -14.05
C ILE A 820 -2.13 4.16 -12.81
N ASP A 821 -2.63 3.90 -11.60
CA ASP A 821 -1.96 4.29 -10.35
C ASP A 821 -0.54 3.70 -10.28
N ASP A 822 -0.42 2.39 -10.53
CA ASP A 822 0.84 1.67 -10.43
C ASP A 822 1.84 2.07 -11.54
N ALA A 823 1.36 2.37 -12.76
CA ALA A 823 2.21 2.86 -13.84
C ALA A 823 2.68 4.30 -13.60
N ILE A 824 1.82 5.20 -13.13
CA ILE A 824 2.19 6.58 -12.77
C ILE A 824 3.28 6.56 -11.70
N LEU A 825 3.06 5.85 -10.60
CA LEU A 825 4.03 5.75 -9.51
C LEU A 825 5.34 5.10 -9.98
N SER A 826 5.26 3.99 -10.73
CA SER A 826 6.46 3.26 -11.17
C SER A 826 7.28 4.02 -12.19
N SER A 827 6.69 4.85 -13.04
CA SER A 827 7.39 5.54 -14.13
C SER A 827 7.86 6.95 -13.75
N PHE A 828 7.07 7.67 -12.97
CA PHE A 828 7.28 9.10 -12.70
C PHE A 828 7.65 9.42 -11.25
N GLY A 829 7.42 8.49 -10.30
CA GLY A 829 7.89 8.65 -8.92
C GLY A 829 9.40 8.93 -8.86
N SER A 830 9.82 9.88 -8.02
CA SER A 830 11.20 10.39 -7.97
C SER A 830 11.72 10.90 -9.32
N ALA A 831 10.85 11.51 -10.13
CA ALA A 831 11.13 11.90 -11.52
C ALA A 831 11.64 10.72 -12.38
N GLY A 832 11.20 9.50 -12.11
CA GLY A 832 11.65 8.29 -12.83
C GLY A 832 13.13 7.93 -12.59
N GLN A 833 13.78 8.53 -11.58
CA GLN A 833 15.19 8.33 -11.26
C GLN A 833 15.41 7.12 -10.32
N ARG A 834 14.67 6.04 -10.54
CA ARG A 834 14.85 4.76 -9.83
C ARG A 834 15.32 3.72 -10.84
N CYS A 835 16.30 2.90 -10.47
CA CYS A 835 16.72 1.77 -11.32
C CYS A 835 15.56 0.79 -11.56
N SER A 836 14.61 0.70 -10.64
CA SER A 836 13.38 -0.09 -10.74
C SER A 836 12.24 0.57 -11.52
N ALA A 837 12.39 1.81 -11.98
CA ALA A 837 11.31 2.56 -12.62
C ALA A 837 10.84 1.89 -13.92
N LEU A 838 9.53 1.94 -14.15
CA LEU A 838 8.89 1.41 -15.35
C LEU A 838 9.32 2.21 -16.58
N ARG A 839 9.95 1.54 -17.55
CA ARG A 839 10.42 2.16 -18.80
C ARG A 839 9.49 1.89 -19.98
N ALA A 840 8.91 0.69 -20.04
CA ALA A 840 8.00 0.30 -21.11
C ALA A 840 6.76 -0.44 -20.57
N ILE A 841 5.56 0.02 -20.90
CA ILE A 841 4.31 -0.67 -20.61
C ILE A 841 3.78 -1.35 -21.88
N PHE A 842 3.44 -2.62 -21.77
CA PHE A 842 2.92 -3.46 -22.84
C PHE A 842 1.41 -3.65 -22.66
N LEU A 843 0.64 -3.04 -23.56
CA LEU A 843 -0.82 -2.99 -23.48
C LEU A 843 -1.45 -3.79 -24.63
N PRO A 844 -2.54 -4.54 -24.39
CA PRO A 844 -3.20 -5.28 -25.45
C PRO A 844 -3.93 -4.28 -26.36
N GLU A 845 -3.84 -4.48 -27.68
CA GLU A 845 -4.38 -3.54 -28.69
C GLU A 845 -5.82 -3.11 -28.40
N ASP A 846 -6.67 -4.04 -27.95
CA ASP A 846 -8.11 -3.84 -27.74
C ASP A 846 -8.47 -2.88 -26.59
N THR A 847 -7.62 -2.76 -25.56
CA THR A 847 -7.91 -1.93 -24.37
C THR A 847 -6.88 -0.84 -24.12
N ALA A 848 -5.80 -0.79 -24.91
CA ALA A 848 -4.71 0.16 -24.76
C ALA A 848 -5.20 1.62 -24.78
N ASP A 849 -6.16 2.00 -25.62
CA ASP A 849 -6.66 3.39 -25.71
C ASP A 849 -7.23 3.90 -24.38
N GLN A 850 -7.98 3.06 -23.65
CA GLN A 850 -8.62 3.46 -22.39
C GLN A 850 -7.59 3.65 -21.26
N ILE A 851 -6.52 2.84 -21.28
CA ILE A 851 -5.42 2.95 -20.32
C ILE A 851 -4.57 4.17 -20.68
N VAL A 852 -4.21 4.35 -21.95
CA VAL A 852 -3.46 5.51 -22.44
C VAL A 852 -4.17 6.82 -22.11
N GLU A 853 -5.46 6.96 -22.38
CA GLU A 853 -6.22 8.17 -22.02
C GLU A 853 -6.27 8.39 -20.50
N GLY A 854 -6.35 7.31 -19.71
CA GLY A 854 -6.28 7.38 -18.26
C GLY A 854 -4.91 7.85 -17.75
N LEU A 855 -3.82 7.35 -18.34
CA LEU A 855 -2.45 7.77 -18.02
C LEU A 855 -2.24 9.25 -18.33
N LYS A 856 -2.68 9.73 -19.50
CA LYS A 856 -2.59 11.16 -19.84
C LYS A 856 -3.31 12.03 -18.82
N GLY A 857 -4.56 11.68 -18.51
CA GLY A 857 -5.35 12.45 -17.56
C GLY A 857 -4.81 12.40 -16.14
N ALA A 858 -4.15 11.30 -15.73
CA ALA A 858 -3.48 11.21 -14.44
C ALA A 858 -2.17 12.02 -14.43
N MET A 859 -1.40 12.00 -15.52
CA MET A 859 -0.21 12.84 -15.69
C MET A 859 -0.53 14.33 -15.53
N ASP A 860 -1.69 14.79 -16.02
CA ASP A 860 -2.13 16.19 -15.89
C ASP A 860 -2.45 16.61 -14.45
N THR A 861 -2.60 15.65 -13.53
CA THR A 861 -2.89 15.91 -12.12
C THR A 861 -1.63 15.96 -11.24
N LEU A 862 -0.46 15.62 -11.81
CA LEU A 862 0.80 15.60 -11.08
C LEU A 862 1.33 17.03 -10.91
N THR A 863 1.70 17.36 -9.67
CA THR A 863 2.31 18.64 -9.32
C THR A 863 3.83 18.53 -9.38
N LEU A 864 4.45 19.31 -10.27
CA LEU A 864 5.90 19.47 -10.35
C LEU A 864 6.28 20.74 -9.60
N GLY A 865 7.28 20.67 -8.69
CA GLY A 865 7.56 21.80 -7.82
C GLY A 865 8.80 21.66 -6.95
N ASP A 866 8.91 22.53 -5.95
CA ASP A 866 9.91 22.43 -4.89
C ASP A 866 9.63 21.15 -4.06
N PRO A 867 10.55 20.17 -4.01
CA PRO A 867 10.33 18.93 -3.28
C PRO A 867 10.15 19.09 -1.76
N ALA A 868 10.42 20.27 -1.20
CA ALA A 868 10.11 20.61 0.19
C ALA A 868 8.62 20.84 0.46
N ASP A 869 7.83 21.12 -0.58
CA ASP A 869 6.38 21.30 -0.49
C ASP A 869 5.69 19.92 -0.46
N PRO A 870 4.89 19.60 0.58
CA PRO A 870 4.19 18.32 0.67
C PRO A 870 3.18 18.05 -0.46
N SER A 871 2.72 19.08 -1.17
CA SER A 871 1.80 18.95 -2.31
C SER A 871 2.48 18.51 -3.60
N VAL A 872 3.82 18.53 -3.66
CA VAL A 872 4.60 18.22 -4.87
C VAL A 872 4.78 16.71 -5.03
N ASP A 873 4.41 16.21 -6.20
CA ASP A 873 4.51 14.79 -6.56
C ASP A 873 5.86 14.47 -7.22
N ILE A 874 6.42 15.42 -7.99
CA ILE A 874 7.61 15.22 -8.81
C ILE A 874 8.59 16.38 -8.64
N GLY A 875 9.79 16.05 -8.15
CA GLY A 875 10.94 16.96 -8.07
C GLY A 875 11.73 17.08 -9.39
N PRO A 876 12.90 17.74 -9.37
CA PRO A 876 13.78 17.88 -10.53
C PRO A 876 14.50 16.57 -10.87
N VAL A 877 15.10 16.50 -12.06
CA VAL A 877 16.19 15.55 -12.33
C VAL A 877 17.50 16.07 -11.74
N ILE A 878 18.48 15.19 -11.54
CA ILE A 878 19.63 15.48 -10.66
C ILE A 878 20.56 16.60 -11.17
N ASP A 879 20.77 16.71 -12.48
CA ASP A 879 21.72 17.68 -13.04
C ASP A 879 21.38 18.07 -14.50
N ALA A 880 22.16 19.01 -15.03
CA ALA A 880 21.99 19.54 -16.38
C ALA A 880 22.21 18.48 -17.47
N ASP A 881 23.14 17.54 -17.27
CA ASP A 881 23.48 16.51 -18.24
C ASP A 881 22.38 15.45 -18.33
N ALA A 882 21.81 15.05 -17.19
CA ALA A 882 20.63 14.21 -17.12
C ALA A 882 19.45 14.87 -17.85
N ARG A 883 19.17 16.15 -17.55
CA ARG A 883 18.08 16.89 -18.21
C ARG A 883 18.28 16.93 -19.73
N LYS A 884 19.47 17.32 -20.18
CA LYS A 884 19.81 17.44 -21.60
C LYS A 884 19.63 16.10 -22.32
N THR A 885 20.19 15.01 -21.77
CA THR A 885 20.08 13.66 -22.35
C THR A 885 18.63 13.21 -22.50
N LEU A 886 17.78 13.53 -21.51
CA LEU A 886 16.37 13.19 -21.53
C LEU A 886 15.58 14.04 -22.53
N GLU A 887 15.88 15.34 -22.62
CA GLU A 887 15.29 16.23 -23.63
C GLU A 887 15.64 15.79 -25.05
N GLU A 888 16.91 15.49 -25.33
CA GLU A 888 17.37 14.97 -26.63
C GLU A 888 16.67 13.64 -26.99
N HIS A 889 16.43 12.77 -26.01
CA HIS A 889 15.67 11.54 -26.24
C HIS A 889 14.20 11.84 -26.57
N ILE A 890 13.54 12.76 -25.86
CA ILE A 890 12.15 13.16 -26.16
C ILE A 890 12.06 13.77 -27.58
N GLU A 891 13.01 14.62 -27.97
CA GLU A 891 13.08 15.19 -29.32
C GLU A 891 13.26 14.11 -30.39
N ARG A 892 14.12 13.12 -30.13
CA ARG A 892 14.27 11.95 -31.01
C ARG A 892 12.98 11.15 -31.12
N MET A 893 12.28 10.93 -30.01
CA MET A 893 10.97 10.25 -29.99
C MET A 893 9.90 11.01 -30.77
N GLY A 894 10.00 12.33 -30.89
CA GLY A 894 9.13 13.12 -31.78
C GLY A 894 9.34 12.85 -33.27
N ARG A 895 10.49 12.27 -33.66
CA ARG A 895 10.83 11.93 -35.06
C ARG A 895 10.66 10.44 -35.37
N GLU A 896 10.99 9.57 -34.42
CA GLU A 896 11.05 8.11 -34.61
C GLU A 896 9.85 7.36 -34.02
N ALA A 897 9.05 8.02 -33.19
CA ALA A 897 7.92 7.46 -32.47
C ALA A 897 6.79 8.49 -32.37
N LYS A 898 5.82 8.28 -31.47
CA LYS A 898 4.72 9.21 -31.24
C LYS A 898 4.72 9.68 -29.78
N VAL A 899 5.09 10.94 -29.55
CA VAL A 899 4.90 11.58 -28.23
C VAL A 899 3.40 11.80 -28.04
N LEU A 900 2.79 10.99 -27.18
CA LEU A 900 1.35 11.00 -26.93
C LEU A 900 0.93 12.13 -26.01
N HIS A 901 1.79 12.47 -25.05
CA HIS A 901 1.50 13.46 -24.02
C HIS A 901 2.77 13.94 -23.32
N ARG A 902 2.75 15.18 -22.85
CA ARG A 902 3.69 15.70 -21.85
C ARG A 902 2.89 16.41 -20.78
N ALA A 903 3.20 16.12 -19.51
CA ALA A 903 2.60 16.84 -18.39
C ALA A 903 2.95 18.35 -18.47
N PRO A 904 2.12 19.23 -17.89
CA PRO A 904 2.40 20.65 -17.87
C PRO A 904 3.67 20.96 -17.05
N LEU A 905 4.46 21.93 -17.52
CA LEU A 905 5.60 22.51 -16.80
C LEU A 905 5.56 24.02 -16.99
N SER A 906 5.43 24.78 -15.91
CA SER A 906 5.33 26.24 -15.97
C SER A 906 6.65 26.87 -16.42
N GLU A 907 6.57 28.04 -17.07
CA GLU A 907 7.77 28.80 -17.50
C GLU A 907 8.66 29.19 -16.33
N GLU A 908 8.07 29.50 -15.17
CA GLU A 908 8.80 29.78 -13.92
C GLU A 908 9.72 28.62 -13.54
N MET A 909 9.22 27.39 -13.63
CA MET A 909 9.96 26.18 -13.23
C MET A 909 11.06 25.80 -14.22
N LYS A 910 10.89 26.08 -15.52
CA LYS A 910 11.91 25.78 -16.55
C LYS A 910 13.25 26.45 -16.29
N GLY A 911 13.23 27.65 -15.69
CA GLY A 911 14.44 28.44 -15.40
C GLY A 911 15.02 28.21 -14.00
N LYS A 912 14.22 27.71 -13.05
CA LYS A 912 14.59 27.64 -11.63
C LYS A 912 15.50 26.46 -11.29
N GLY A 913 15.27 25.31 -11.91
CA GLY A 913 15.96 24.05 -11.61
C GLY A 913 16.04 23.12 -12.82
N TYR A 914 16.56 21.91 -12.60
CA TYR A 914 16.65 20.87 -13.62
C TYR A 914 15.34 20.08 -13.73
N TYR A 915 14.22 20.76 -13.97
CA TYR A 915 12.92 20.11 -14.10
C TYR A 915 12.71 19.48 -15.47
N LEU A 916 12.11 18.29 -15.50
CA LEU A 916 11.67 17.63 -16.73
C LEU A 916 10.23 17.14 -16.57
N ALA A 917 9.34 17.63 -17.44
CA ALA A 917 7.96 17.18 -17.47
C ALA A 917 7.84 15.70 -17.86
N PRO A 918 7.07 14.88 -17.13
CA PRO A 918 6.70 13.53 -17.52
C PRO A 918 6.24 13.43 -18.97
N ALA A 919 6.75 12.43 -19.70
CA ALA A 919 6.42 12.20 -21.10
C ALA A 919 5.89 10.78 -21.31
N LEU A 920 4.85 10.66 -22.14
CA LEU A 920 4.28 9.40 -22.60
C LEU A 920 4.55 9.24 -24.09
N VAL A 921 5.23 8.17 -24.49
CA VAL A 921 5.66 7.94 -25.87
C VAL A 921 5.16 6.59 -26.35
N GLU A 922 4.41 6.54 -27.44
CA GLU A 922 4.02 5.29 -28.10
C GLU A 922 5.06 4.89 -29.13
N LEU A 923 5.60 3.68 -28.97
CA LEU A 923 6.64 3.14 -29.83
C LEU A 923 6.05 2.31 -30.97
N PRO A 924 6.57 2.41 -32.21
CA PRO A 924 6.21 1.51 -33.29
C PRO A 924 6.74 0.09 -33.05
N SER A 925 7.88 -0.04 -32.37
CA SER A 925 8.44 -1.30 -31.90
C SER A 925 9.40 -1.06 -30.73
N LEU A 926 9.70 -2.10 -29.95
CA LEU A 926 10.68 -2.03 -28.86
C LEU A 926 12.12 -1.82 -29.37
N ASP A 927 12.38 -1.97 -30.67
CA ASP A 927 13.73 -1.84 -31.24
C ASP A 927 14.25 -0.40 -31.16
N VAL A 928 13.35 0.57 -31.09
CA VAL A 928 13.65 2.01 -30.94
C VAL A 928 14.36 2.32 -29.60
N LEU A 929 14.16 1.47 -28.58
CA LEU A 929 14.85 1.56 -27.29
C LEU A 929 16.13 0.71 -27.32
N THR A 930 17.28 1.38 -27.30
CA THR A 930 18.60 0.74 -27.30
C THR A 930 19.25 0.67 -25.93
N ASP A 931 18.93 1.62 -25.06
CA ASP A 931 19.52 1.80 -23.75
C ASP A 931 18.50 2.39 -22.76
N GLU A 932 18.86 2.41 -21.48
CA GLU A 932 18.02 2.99 -20.43
C GLU A 932 18.00 4.52 -20.51
N LYS A 933 16.81 5.11 -20.37
CA LYS A 933 16.64 6.56 -20.18
C LYS A 933 16.19 6.82 -18.75
N PHE A 934 17.10 7.38 -17.95
CA PHE A 934 16.97 7.50 -16.50
C PHE A 934 16.18 8.75 -16.08
N GLY A 935 14.88 8.77 -16.41
CA GLY A 935 14.01 9.91 -16.12
C GLY A 935 12.53 9.61 -16.32
N PRO A 936 11.64 10.61 -16.23
CA PRO A 936 10.20 10.43 -16.20
C PRO A 936 9.62 10.26 -17.61
N ILE A 937 10.04 9.22 -18.33
CA ILE A 937 9.61 8.92 -19.69
C ILE A 937 9.07 7.49 -19.76
N LEU A 938 7.75 7.37 -19.94
CA LEU A 938 7.07 6.09 -20.09
C LEU A 938 6.85 5.80 -21.57
N HIS A 939 7.31 4.63 -22.01
CA HIS A 939 7.08 4.15 -23.37
C HIS A 939 5.91 3.16 -23.39
N VAL A 940 4.99 3.29 -24.35
CA VAL A 940 3.85 2.40 -24.56
C VAL A 940 4.14 1.54 -25.78
N VAL A 941 4.01 0.23 -25.63
CA VAL A 941 4.08 -0.73 -26.72
C VAL A 941 2.75 -1.49 -26.75
N ARG A 942 2.06 -1.46 -27.89
CA ARG A 942 0.87 -2.30 -28.07
C ARG A 942 1.26 -3.69 -28.53
N TYR A 943 0.55 -4.70 -28.06
CA TYR A 943 0.77 -6.08 -28.50
C TYR A 943 -0.55 -6.79 -28.83
N LYS A 944 -0.48 -7.70 -29.80
CA LYS A 944 -1.55 -8.67 -30.08
C LYS A 944 -1.47 -9.81 -29.10
N ARG A 945 -2.59 -10.22 -28.52
CA ARG A 945 -2.65 -11.35 -27.55
C ARG A 945 -1.97 -12.61 -28.07
N SER A 946 -2.12 -12.93 -29.34
CA SER A 946 -1.48 -14.08 -30.01
C SER A 946 0.05 -13.98 -30.11
N LYS A 947 0.61 -12.79 -29.88
CA LYS A 947 2.04 -12.46 -29.94
C LYS A 947 2.62 -12.10 -28.57
N LEU A 948 1.92 -12.42 -27.48
CA LEU A 948 2.35 -12.14 -26.11
C LEU A 948 3.77 -12.66 -25.84
N LYS A 949 3.99 -13.96 -26.07
CA LYS A 949 5.29 -14.61 -25.81
C LYS A 949 6.41 -13.98 -26.65
N GLU A 950 6.19 -13.79 -27.95
CA GLU A 950 7.15 -13.13 -28.85
C GLU A 950 7.50 -11.71 -28.35
N THR A 951 6.51 -10.94 -27.89
CA THR A 951 6.72 -9.60 -27.36
C THR A 951 7.54 -9.62 -26.07
N ALA A 952 7.27 -10.58 -25.19
CA ALA A 952 8.02 -10.80 -23.96
C ALA A 952 9.48 -11.21 -24.24
N GLU A 953 9.70 -12.15 -25.15
CA GLU A 953 11.03 -12.58 -25.59
C GLU A 953 11.84 -11.42 -26.21
N ARG A 954 11.19 -10.48 -26.89
CA ARG A 954 11.85 -9.26 -27.41
C ARG A 954 12.32 -8.31 -26.31
N LEU A 955 11.60 -8.23 -25.18
CA LEU A 955 12.07 -7.49 -24.02
C LEU A 955 13.28 -8.19 -23.39
N ALA A 956 13.20 -9.51 -23.20
CA ALA A 956 14.31 -10.31 -22.67
C ALA A 956 15.58 -10.18 -23.53
N ALA A 957 15.44 -10.13 -24.86
CA ALA A 957 16.55 -9.97 -25.80
C ALA A 957 17.33 -8.64 -25.64
N LYS A 958 16.81 -7.65 -24.90
CA LYS A 958 17.54 -6.42 -24.56
C LYS A 958 18.65 -6.67 -23.53
N GLY A 959 18.67 -7.84 -22.88
CA GLY A 959 19.75 -8.29 -22.01
C GLY A 959 19.74 -7.71 -20.60
N TYR A 960 18.79 -6.82 -20.28
CA TYR A 960 18.52 -6.38 -18.90
C TYR A 960 17.59 -7.37 -18.21
N GLY A 961 17.56 -7.32 -16.87
CA GLY A 961 16.75 -8.23 -16.05
C GLY A 961 16.60 -7.75 -14.62
N LEU A 962 16.17 -6.49 -14.41
CA LEU A 962 16.04 -5.89 -13.08
C LEU A 962 14.61 -6.04 -12.51
N THR A 963 13.65 -5.22 -12.97
CA THR A 963 12.24 -5.32 -12.54
C THR A 963 11.28 -5.65 -13.69
N LEU A 964 10.25 -6.44 -13.37
CA LEU A 964 9.17 -6.83 -14.27
C LEU A 964 7.82 -6.67 -13.57
N GLY A 965 6.90 -5.94 -14.19
CA GLY A 965 5.53 -5.78 -13.74
C GLY A 965 4.57 -6.68 -14.52
N VAL A 966 3.58 -7.26 -13.84
CA VAL A 966 2.49 -7.99 -14.48
C VAL A 966 1.16 -7.60 -13.85
N HIS A 967 0.24 -7.08 -14.65
CA HIS A 967 -1.14 -6.83 -14.25
C HIS A 967 -2.08 -7.79 -14.98
N SER A 968 -2.59 -8.76 -14.24
CA SER A 968 -3.53 -9.77 -14.74
C SER A 968 -4.19 -10.52 -13.59
N ARG A 969 -5.40 -11.02 -13.84
CA ARG A 969 -6.11 -11.98 -12.99
C ARG A 969 -5.96 -13.43 -13.47
N LEU A 970 -5.27 -13.64 -14.60
CA LEU A 970 -4.99 -14.96 -15.20
C LEU A 970 -3.61 -15.43 -14.77
N GLN A 971 -3.55 -16.59 -14.09
CA GLN A 971 -2.27 -17.15 -13.66
C GLN A 971 -1.41 -17.52 -14.87
N ARG A 972 -2.02 -18.06 -15.94
CA ARG A 972 -1.29 -18.45 -17.17
C ARG A 972 -0.65 -17.27 -17.87
N PHE A 973 -1.25 -16.08 -17.80
CA PHE A 973 -0.66 -14.88 -18.38
C PHE A 973 0.64 -14.51 -17.67
N PHE A 974 0.59 -14.48 -16.33
CA PHE A 974 1.76 -14.26 -15.49
C PHE A 974 2.86 -15.30 -15.76
N GLU A 975 2.53 -16.58 -15.77
CA GLU A 975 3.50 -17.65 -16.01
C GLU A 975 4.16 -17.53 -17.39
N THR A 976 3.37 -17.25 -18.44
CA THR A 976 3.90 -17.05 -19.80
C THR A 976 4.90 -15.90 -19.85
N ILE A 977 4.62 -14.80 -19.15
CA ILE A 977 5.51 -13.64 -19.09
C ILE A 977 6.76 -13.93 -18.26
N ARG A 978 6.59 -14.50 -17.06
CA ARG A 978 7.69 -14.86 -16.16
C ARG A 978 8.67 -15.82 -16.83
N ASP A 979 8.16 -16.83 -17.54
CA ASP A 979 8.99 -17.85 -18.19
C ASP A 979 9.72 -17.28 -19.43
N ALA A 980 9.19 -16.21 -20.03
CA ALA A 980 9.78 -15.56 -21.20
C ALA A 980 10.74 -14.42 -20.86
N VAL A 981 10.56 -13.74 -19.71
CA VAL A 981 11.36 -12.57 -19.30
C VAL A 981 12.14 -12.86 -18.02
N PRO A 982 13.44 -13.13 -18.12
CA PRO A 982 14.33 -13.21 -16.97
C PRO A 982 14.39 -11.84 -16.27
N ALA A 983 14.03 -11.80 -14.99
CA ALA A 983 14.06 -10.59 -14.18
C ALA A 983 14.30 -10.93 -12.71
N GLY A 984 15.19 -10.20 -12.06
CA GLY A 984 15.52 -10.40 -10.66
C GLY A 984 14.34 -10.13 -9.72
N ASN A 985 13.49 -9.15 -10.02
CA ASN A 985 12.35 -8.77 -9.18
C ASN A 985 11.06 -8.68 -10.01
N VAL A 986 10.09 -9.54 -9.72
CA VAL A 986 8.80 -9.57 -10.41
C VAL A 986 7.68 -9.10 -9.48
N TYR A 987 6.86 -8.18 -9.96
CA TYR A 987 5.78 -7.54 -9.22
C TYR A 987 4.44 -7.81 -9.92
N VAL A 988 3.49 -8.44 -9.22
CA VAL A 988 2.19 -8.83 -9.78
C VAL A 988 1.09 -8.00 -9.13
N ASN A 989 0.27 -7.33 -9.93
CA ASN A 989 -0.86 -6.48 -9.52
C ASN A 989 -0.48 -5.44 -8.46
N ARG A 990 0.66 -4.76 -8.67
CA ARG A 990 1.17 -3.63 -7.88
C ARG A 990 2.26 -2.90 -8.66
N ASN A 991 2.65 -1.71 -8.18
CA ASN A 991 3.84 -0.99 -8.65
C ASN A 991 5.14 -1.83 -8.57
N MET A 992 6.14 -1.39 -9.34
CA MET A 992 7.42 -2.08 -9.54
C MET A 992 8.58 -1.48 -8.72
N THR A 993 8.31 -0.49 -7.87
CA THR A 993 9.30 0.29 -7.13
C THR A 993 9.19 0.06 -5.62
N GLY A 994 10.19 0.51 -4.86
CA GLY A 994 10.18 0.41 -3.39
C GLY A 994 10.29 -1.03 -2.88
N ALA A 995 11.31 -1.76 -3.36
CA ALA A 995 11.64 -3.07 -2.84
C ALA A 995 12.02 -2.96 -1.35
N VAL A 996 11.44 -3.82 -0.50
CA VAL A 996 11.66 -3.77 0.94
C VAL A 996 12.75 -4.77 1.33
N VAL A 997 13.78 -4.30 2.05
CA VAL A 997 14.89 -5.11 2.56
C VAL A 997 14.39 -6.31 3.36
N GLY A 998 14.93 -7.50 3.08
CA GLY A 998 14.52 -8.75 3.72
C GLY A 998 13.17 -9.31 3.25
N VAL A 999 12.39 -8.57 2.46
CA VAL A 999 11.07 -9.01 1.95
C VAL A 999 11.10 -9.21 0.43
N GLN A 1000 11.60 -8.23 -0.32
CA GLN A 1000 11.90 -8.37 -1.74
C GLN A 1000 13.38 -8.08 -1.98
N PRO A 1001 14.30 -9.01 -1.64
CA PRO A 1001 15.72 -8.88 -1.96
C PRO A 1001 15.93 -8.35 -3.39
N PHE A 1002 16.63 -7.23 -3.49
CA PHE A 1002 16.65 -6.42 -4.71
C PHE A 1002 17.96 -6.59 -5.46
N GLY A 1003 17.85 -6.76 -6.78
CA GLY A 1003 18.99 -6.88 -7.67
C GLY A 1003 18.63 -7.66 -8.93
N GLY A 1004 19.31 -7.38 -10.03
CA GLY A 1004 19.00 -7.94 -11.34
C GLY A 1004 19.95 -9.04 -11.78
N GLU A 1005 19.80 -9.44 -13.04
CA GLU A 1005 20.72 -10.31 -13.77
C GLU A 1005 21.04 -9.73 -15.16
N GLY A 1006 21.97 -10.36 -15.89
CA GLY A 1006 22.41 -9.88 -17.20
C GLY A 1006 23.09 -8.50 -17.10
N LEU A 1007 22.64 -7.55 -17.91
CA LEU A 1007 23.14 -6.16 -17.89
C LEU A 1007 22.73 -5.36 -16.65
N SER A 1008 21.84 -5.91 -15.81
CA SER A 1008 21.30 -5.25 -14.61
C SER A 1008 22.04 -5.57 -13.33
N GLY A 1009 22.92 -6.56 -13.33
CA GLY A 1009 23.84 -6.74 -12.21
C GLY A 1009 24.48 -8.11 -12.14
N THR A 1010 25.44 -8.23 -11.22
CA THR A 1010 26.14 -9.48 -10.93
C THR A 1010 25.45 -10.29 -9.82
N GLY A 1011 24.62 -9.62 -9.01
CA GLY A 1011 24.25 -10.11 -7.69
C GLY A 1011 25.47 -10.26 -6.75
N PRO A 1012 25.26 -10.85 -5.56
CA PRO A 1012 23.96 -11.27 -5.00
C PRO A 1012 23.04 -10.09 -4.67
N LYS A 1013 21.76 -10.35 -4.49
CA LYS A 1013 20.73 -9.32 -4.19
C LYS A 1013 21.00 -8.59 -2.88
N ALA A 1014 20.98 -7.27 -2.93
CA ALA A 1014 20.97 -6.41 -1.75
C ALA A 1014 19.72 -6.69 -0.90
N GLY A 1015 19.85 -6.59 0.42
CA GLY A 1015 18.80 -6.89 1.39
C GLY A 1015 18.35 -8.34 1.37
N GLY A 1016 19.16 -9.24 0.81
CA GLY A 1016 18.88 -10.66 0.70
C GLY A 1016 19.83 -11.54 1.50
N PRO A 1017 19.46 -12.83 1.67
CA PRO A 1017 20.21 -13.74 2.53
C PRO A 1017 21.60 -14.09 1.99
N HIS A 1018 21.84 -13.94 0.70
CA HIS A 1018 23.11 -14.29 0.06
C HIS A 1018 24.12 -13.14 -0.01
N TYR A 1019 23.75 -11.94 0.42
CA TYR A 1019 24.58 -10.74 0.22
C TYR A 1019 25.90 -10.80 1.02
N LEU A 1020 25.83 -10.99 2.34
CA LEU A 1020 27.00 -10.91 3.23
C LEU A 1020 28.11 -11.93 2.88
N ALA A 1021 27.73 -13.12 2.39
CA ALA A 1021 28.70 -14.15 2.04
C ALA A 1021 29.68 -13.66 0.96
N ARG A 1022 29.24 -12.79 0.03
CA ARG A 1022 30.11 -12.25 -1.01
C ARG A 1022 31.18 -11.30 -0.47
N PHE A 1023 30.92 -10.67 0.67
CA PHE A 1023 31.86 -9.80 1.39
C PHE A 1023 32.83 -10.57 2.30
N ALA A 1024 32.69 -11.89 2.41
CA ALA A 1024 33.50 -12.74 3.26
C ALA A 1024 34.26 -13.81 2.48
N SER A 1025 35.31 -14.36 3.09
CA SER A 1025 36.03 -15.55 2.67
C SER A 1025 35.76 -16.69 3.63
N GLU A 1026 35.59 -17.90 3.07
CA GLU A 1026 35.45 -19.14 3.84
C GLU A 1026 36.82 -19.64 4.32
N ARG A 1027 36.86 -20.21 5.53
CA ARG A 1027 38.02 -20.92 6.08
C ARG A 1027 37.54 -22.21 6.74
N VAL A 1028 38.23 -23.31 6.48
CA VAL A 1028 37.97 -24.60 7.12
C VAL A 1028 39.14 -24.96 8.03
N VAL A 1029 38.82 -25.36 9.26
CA VAL A 1029 39.77 -25.94 10.21
C VAL A 1029 39.40 -27.39 10.45
N THR A 1030 40.33 -28.28 10.11
CA THR A 1030 40.21 -29.73 10.32
C THR A 1030 41.21 -30.15 11.39
N ILE A 1031 40.71 -30.79 12.45
CA ILE A 1031 41.53 -31.23 13.58
C ILE A 1031 41.36 -32.74 13.75
N ASN A 1032 42.46 -33.48 13.63
CA ASN A 1032 42.55 -34.87 14.04
C ASN A 1032 42.57 -34.94 15.58
N ILE A 1033 41.42 -35.22 16.18
CA ILE A 1033 41.26 -35.35 17.64
C ILE A 1033 41.62 -36.75 18.14
N ALA A 1034 41.75 -37.75 17.26
CA ALA A 1034 42.22 -39.08 17.66
C ALA A 1034 43.64 -39.03 18.27
N ALA A 1035 44.51 -38.17 17.72
CA ALA A 1035 45.85 -37.92 18.25
C ALA A 1035 45.85 -37.22 19.63
N GLN A 1036 44.72 -36.67 20.07
CA GLN A 1036 44.58 -35.93 21.34
C GLN A 1036 44.08 -36.81 22.50
N GLY A 1037 43.84 -38.12 22.28
CA GLY A 1037 43.44 -39.06 23.33
C GLY A 1037 42.17 -39.87 23.05
N GLY A 1038 41.66 -39.87 21.82
CA GLY A 1038 40.45 -40.60 21.40
C GLY A 1038 39.28 -39.67 21.08
N ASP A 1039 38.20 -40.21 20.50
CA ASP A 1039 36.99 -39.46 20.13
C ASP A 1039 36.00 -39.46 21.31
N PRO A 1040 35.81 -38.32 22.02
CA PRO A 1040 34.94 -38.27 23.19
C PRO A 1040 33.46 -38.51 22.85
N GLU A 1041 33.03 -38.19 21.62
CA GLU A 1041 31.65 -38.45 21.21
C GLU A 1041 31.42 -39.93 20.98
N LEU A 1042 32.39 -40.61 20.36
CA LEU A 1042 32.36 -42.06 20.20
C LEU A 1042 32.37 -42.79 21.55
N LEU A 1043 33.11 -42.27 22.53
CA LEU A 1043 33.19 -42.82 23.89
C LEU A 1043 31.91 -42.58 24.72
N ASN A 1044 31.04 -41.64 24.32
CA ASN A 1044 29.80 -41.29 24.99
C ASN A 1044 28.53 -41.80 24.26
N LEU A 1045 28.68 -42.68 23.26
CA LEU A 1045 27.57 -43.42 22.64
C LEU A 1045 27.10 -44.54 23.58
N THR A 1046 26.41 -44.18 24.67
CA THR A 1046 25.67 -45.09 25.56
C THR A 1046 24.19 -44.78 25.57
#